data_AF-A0A974UZT7-F1
#
_entry.id   AF-A0A974UZT7-F1
#
_cell.length_a   1.000
_cell.length_b   1.000
_cell.length_c   1.000
_cell.angle_alpha   90.00
_cell.angle_beta   90.00
_cell.angle_gamma   90.00
#
_symmetry.space_group_name_H-M   'P 1'
#
loop_
_entity.id
_entity.type
_entity.pdbx_description
1 polymer ?
#
loop_
_entity_poly.entity_id
_entity_poly.type
_entity_poly.pdbx_seq_one_letter_code
_entity_poly.pdbx_strand_id
1 'polypeptide(L)'
;MAGSATRKRSTAGSGAKGPARGSRTPAKPRSSGARSASGSRGRSTGARKPAPRRKSSGAFGRGVRGTWNLVAKGVGSLARTVGRTRELEPEHRRDGLALGLIALAIVAAVGVWWRAAGPIGQAVEVATRTVLGAGAVTLPLVLVVVAVALMRSEPRPETRPRMVIGTLLVVLSVLGMLHIFTALPGTNDGRMYAGGVIGALSGGLLTKGVTTWVAVPLLILALLFGVLVFTGTPVREIPHRLRTWGLDEDELADIEAEREASEADAAADDITEADPKPVRLRKPSRRRQASADAEGEQLDLDAMLAEPPTPVRPPKPKPAAEVPEKKPKKAPEPPLAVTRTVEGDYHLPPPDLLKIGDAPKSRSKANDAMIEAITGVLEQFSIDAQVTGFTRGPTVTRYEVELGPGVKVEKITALTKNIAYAVATDNVRLLAPIPGKSAVGIEVPNSDREMVRLGDVLRAPSTVKDNHPMVIGLGKDIEGHFVTANLTKMPHLLVAGSTGSGKSSFVNSMLVSLLARATPDECRMILVDPKMVELTPYEGIPHLITPIITQPKKAAAALAWLVEEMEQRYQDMQANKVRHIDDYNKKVRSGEITAPPGSEREYRPYPYIMAIVDELADLMMTAPRDVEDAIVRITQKARAAGIHLVLATQRPSVDVVTGLIKTNVPSRLAFATSSLTDSRVILDQPGAEKLIGMGDALYLPMGAGKPVRIQGAFVGDEEIAAVVAFAKEQAQPDYTDGVTAAKAGDKKEIDPDIGDDLDVLLQAAELVVTSQFGSTSMLQRKLRVGFAKAGRLMDLLESRGVVGPSEGSKARDVLIKPEELEGVLFMIRGGDAPSSGGDDEDF
;
A
#
# COMPACT_ATOMS: atom_id res chain seq x y z
N MET A 1 -1.70 37.55 40.60
CA MET A 1 -2.75 38.49 40.12
C MET A 1 -2.37 39.01 38.74
N ALA A 2 -3.32 39.59 38.00
CA ALA A 2 -3.12 40.02 36.62
C ALA A 2 -2.66 41.48 36.48
N GLY A 3 -1.76 41.73 35.53
CA GLY A 3 -1.60 43.00 34.79
C GLY A 3 -0.96 44.21 35.48
N SER A 4 0.08 44.80 34.86
CA SER A 4 0.04 46.20 34.34
C SER A 4 1.34 46.61 33.60
N ALA A 5 1.29 47.75 32.90
CA ALA A 5 2.39 48.67 32.54
C ALA A 5 3.41 48.31 31.41
N THR A 6 2.98 48.49 30.16
CA THR A 6 3.53 49.42 29.13
C THR A 6 5.06 49.53 28.87
N ARG A 7 5.45 49.38 27.59
CA ARG A 7 6.76 49.72 26.97
C ARG A 7 6.54 50.21 25.53
N LYS A 8 7.44 50.93 24.84
CA LYS A 8 8.45 51.96 25.21
C LYS A 8 8.85 52.68 23.89
N ARG A 9 9.38 53.92 23.93
CA ARG A 9 9.78 54.70 22.73
C ARG A 9 11.28 54.59 22.37
N SER A 10 11.53 54.80 21.08
CA SER A 10 12.80 55.05 20.35
C SER A 10 13.79 56.07 20.97
N THR A 11 15.11 55.94 20.69
CA THR A 11 15.90 56.80 19.74
C THR A 11 17.45 56.61 19.80
N ALA A 12 18.08 56.44 18.63
CA ALA A 12 19.33 57.04 18.07
C ALA A 12 20.71 57.11 18.81
N GLY A 13 21.77 56.69 18.07
CA GLY A 13 23.12 57.33 17.98
C GLY A 13 24.28 56.81 18.88
N SER A 14 25.57 56.99 18.57
CA SER A 14 26.28 57.30 17.29
C SER A 14 27.83 57.32 17.42
N GLY A 15 28.58 56.90 16.37
CA GLY A 15 30.02 57.21 16.15
C GLY A 15 31.04 56.27 16.82
N ALA A 16 32.31 56.16 16.40
CA ALA A 16 33.08 56.69 15.25
C ALA A 16 34.35 55.78 15.04
N LYS A 17 35.34 55.93 14.13
CA LYS A 17 35.86 57.02 13.26
C LYS A 17 36.25 56.48 11.84
N GLY A 18 37.43 56.83 11.30
CA GLY A 18 38.06 56.39 10.03
C GLY A 18 39.56 56.80 10.02
N PRO A 19 40.24 57.11 8.89
CA PRO A 19 39.74 57.19 7.49
C PRO A 19 40.73 56.79 6.34
N ALA A 20 40.27 56.89 5.08
CA ALA A 20 41.04 57.17 3.82
C ALA A 20 42.03 56.09 3.29
N ARG A 21 42.37 55.99 1.98
CA ARG A 21 41.97 56.62 0.69
C ARG A 21 42.41 55.66 -0.45
N GLY A 22 41.78 55.53 -1.63
CA GLY A 22 40.51 56.07 -2.15
C GLY A 22 40.38 56.01 -3.68
N SER A 23 39.16 56.24 -4.20
CA SER A 23 38.78 56.42 -5.63
C SER A 23 38.81 55.17 -6.55
N ARG A 24 37.95 55.05 -7.58
CA ARG A 24 36.90 55.97 -8.09
C ARG A 24 35.69 55.18 -8.67
N THR A 25 34.52 55.84 -8.75
CA THR A 25 33.18 55.25 -8.98
C THR A 25 32.41 56.00 -10.12
N PRO A 26 31.05 56.08 -10.19
CA PRO A 26 30.16 55.11 -10.88
C PRO A 26 29.04 55.74 -11.77
N ALA A 27 28.14 54.92 -12.35
CA ALA A 27 26.67 55.14 -12.49
C ALA A 27 26.02 53.87 -13.11
N LYS A 28 24.85 53.28 -12.74
CA LYS A 28 23.60 53.63 -12.02
C LYS A 28 22.51 54.37 -12.86
N PRO A 29 21.18 54.21 -12.56
CA PRO A 29 20.31 53.47 -13.50
C PRO A 29 18.87 54.03 -13.71
N ARG A 30 18.06 53.29 -14.50
CA ARG A 30 16.58 53.15 -14.48
C ARG A 30 15.70 54.38 -14.17
N SER A 31 14.85 54.75 -15.14
CA SER A 31 13.56 55.42 -14.92
C SER A 31 12.43 54.69 -15.67
N SER A 32 11.18 55.07 -15.41
CA SER A 32 9.95 54.42 -15.88
C SER A 32 9.22 55.22 -16.98
N GLY A 33 8.49 54.53 -17.86
CA GLY A 33 7.52 55.16 -18.78
C GLY A 33 6.80 54.12 -19.63
N ALA A 34 5.51 54.31 -19.88
CA ALA A 34 4.69 53.41 -20.69
C ALA A 34 3.71 54.21 -21.57
N ARG A 35 3.46 53.75 -22.81
CA ARG A 35 2.14 53.76 -23.48
C ARG A 35 2.16 53.26 -24.94
N SER A 36 0.97 52.87 -25.38
CA SER A 36 0.44 52.81 -26.76
C SER A 36 1.11 51.86 -27.77
N ALA A 37 0.25 51.28 -28.62
CA ALA A 37 0.61 50.37 -29.70
C ALA A 37 0.21 50.94 -31.06
N SER A 38 0.88 50.49 -32.12
CA SER A 38 0.42 50.56 -33.50
C SER A 38 1.12 49.47 -34.31
N GLY A 39 0.37 48.63 -35.03
CA GLY A 39 0.96 47.55 -35.84
C GLY A 39 0.96 47.85 -37.34
N SER A 40 1.73 47.06 -38.10
CA SER A 40 1.36 46.44 -39.40
C SER A 40 2.58 46.21 -40.31
N ARG A 41 2.46 45.24 -41.25
CA ARG A 41 3.18 45.09 -42.54
C ARG A 41 4.73 45.22 -42.50
N GLY A 42 5.55 44.19 -42.76
CA GLY A 42 5.33 42.86 -43.33
C GLY A 42 5.90 42.71 -44.76
N ARG A 43 6.35 41.48 -45.08
CA ARG A 43 6.62 40.88 -46.42
C ARG A 43 8.07 40.79 -46.93
N SER A 44 8.36 39.59 -47.47
CA SER A 44 9.39 39.19 -48.47
C SER A 44 10.89 39.39 -48.20
N THR A 45 11.61 38.26 -48.21
CA THR A 45 13.02 38.16 -48.64
C THR A 45 13.15 37.04 -49.67
N GLY A 46 13.53 37.38 -50.91
CA GLY A 46 13.73 36.41 -52.00
C GLY A 46 15.21 36.17 -52.32
N ALA A 47 15.60 34.90 -52.35
CA ALA A 47 16.76 34.28 -53.01
C ALA A 47 18.06 35.10 -53.26
N ARG A 48 19.19 34.58 -52.75
CA ARG A 48 20.49 34.61 -53.46
C ARG A 48 21.24 33.28 -53.28
N LYS A 49 22.09 32.92 -54.26
CA LYS A 49 22.78 31.62 -54.38
C LYS A 49 24.19 31.61 -53.73
N PRO A 50 24.79 30.43 -53.46
CA PRO A 50 25.93 30.29 -52.55
C PRO A 50 27.32 30.22 -53.22
N ALA A 51 28.36 30.29 -52.39
CA ALA A 51 29.76 29.97 -52.72
C ALA A 51 30.34 28.98 -51.65
N PRO A 52 31.56 28.42 -51.79
CA PRO A 52 31.69 27.09 -52.38
C PRO A 52 32.17 25.99 -51.41
N ARG A 53 31.95 24.73 -51.79
CA ARG A 53 32.34 23.54 -51.01
C ARG A 53 33.79 23.14 -51.29
N ARG A 54 34.62 22.98 -50.26
CA ARG A 54 35.83 22.13 -50.33
C ARG A 54 35.43 20.68 -50.00
N LYS A 55 35.88 19.71 -50.80
CA LYS A 55 35.60 18.28 -50.60
C LYS A 55 36.79 17.60 -49.92
N SER A 56 36.52 16.70 -48.98
CA SER A 56 37.35 15.51 -48.73
C SER A 56 36.41 14.28 -48.67
N SER A 57 37.00 13.09 -48.86
CA SER A 57 36.28 11.84 -49.13
C SER A 57 35.67 11.18 -47.90
N GLY A 58 34.57 10.47 -48.12
CA GLY A 58 33.81 9.75 -47.08
C GLY A 58 32.68 8.89 -47.68
N ALA A 59 33.00 8.10 -48.72
CA ALA A 59 32.01 7.37 -49.52
C ALA A 59 31.12 6.42 -48.69
N PHE A 60 31.69 5.86 -47.62
CA PHE A 60 31.05 4.99 -46.62
C PHE A 60 29.68 5.50 -46.16
N GLY A 61 29.56 6.80 -45.86
CA GLY A 61 28.36 7.40 -45.26
C GLY A 61 27.12 7.46 -46.16
N ARG A 62 27.24 7.24 -47.47
CA ARG A 62 26.08 7.11 -48.39
C ARG A 62 25.69 5.66 -48.65
N GLY A 63 26.66 4.74 -48.73
CA GLY A 63 26.38 3.31 -48.84
C GLY A 63 25.56 2.82 -47.65
N VAL A 64 26.05 3.07 -46.43
CA VAL A 64 25.40 2.67 -45.17
C VAL A 64 23.97 3.23 -45.04
N ARG A 65 23.72 4.47 -45.47
CA ARG A 65 22.39 5.09 -45.36
C ARG A 65 21.41 4.56 -46.42
N GLY A 66 21.91 4.10 -47.56
CA GLY A 66 21.13 3.40 -48.59
C GLY A 66 20.74 1.99 -48.16
N THR A 67 21.72 1.20 -47.70
CA THR A 67 21.47 -0.17 -47.21
C THR A 67 20.60 -0.17 -45.96
N TRP A 68 20.81 0.75 -45.00
CA TRP A 68 19.95 0.88 -43.82
C TRP A 68 18.48 1.12 -44.19
N ASN A 69 18.21 2.02 -45.14
CA ASN A 69 16.84 2.29 -45.60
C ASN A 69 16.22 1.15 -46.42
N LEU A 70 17.03 0.30 -47.05
CA LEU A 70 16.57 -0.94 -47.70
C LEU A 70 16.25 -2.03 -46.68
N VAL A 71 17.14 -2.28 -45.71
CA VAL A 71 16.94 -3.24 -44.61
C VAL A 71 15.73 -2.84 -43.77
N ALA A 72 15.60 -1.56 -43.39
CA ALA A 72 14.44 -1.06 -42.65
C ALA A 72 13.12 -1.22 -43.41
N LYS A 73 13.13 -1.08 -44.75
CA LYS A 73 11.95 -1.36 -45.59
C LYS A 73 11.64 -2.85 -45.71
N GLY A 74 12.66 -3.72 -45.79
CA GLY A 74 12.50 -5.18 -45.82
C GLY A 74 11.95 -5.73 -44.50
N VAL A 75 12.61 -5.41 -43.38
CA VAL A 75 12.15 -5.75 -42.02
C VAL A 75 10.77 -5.16 -41.76
N GLY A 76 10.56 -3.89 -42.11
CA GLY A 76 9.26 -3.23 -42.04
C GLY A 76 8.22 -3.76 -43.04
N SER A 77 8.56 -4.67 -43.94
CA SER A 77 7.60 -5.42 -44.79
C SER A 77 7.26 -6.77 -44.18
N LEU A 78 8.25 -7.50 -43.67
CA LEU A 78 8.05 -8.77 -42.97
C LEU A 78 7.24 -8.58 -41.67
N ALA A 79 7.46 -7.48 -40.95
CA ALA A 79 6.63 -7.10 -39.81
C ALA A 79 5.15 -6.83 -40.19
N ARG A 80 4.87 -6.41 -41.44
CA ARG A 80 3.51 -6.20 -41.94
C ARG A 80 2.85 -7.46 -42.49
N THR A 81 3.60 -8.49 -42.86
CA THR A 81 3.02 -9.81 -43.18
C THR A 81 2.72 -10.60 -41.91
N VAL A 82 3.61 -10.60 -40.92
CA VAL A 82 3.33 -11.16 -39.58
C VAL A 82 2.19 -10.39 -38.88
N GLY A 83 2.10 -9.07 -39.10
CA GLY A 83 1.00 -8.25 -38.57
C GLY A 83 -0.39 -8.47 -39.20
N ARG A 84 -0.53 -9.35 -40.21
CA ARG A 84 -1.82 -9.67 -40.83
C ARG A 84 -2.54 -10.87 -40.20
N THR A 85 -1.83 -11.80 -39.56
CA THR A 85 -2.43 -12.97 -38.90
C THR A 85 -2.89 -12.62 -37.48
N ARG A 86 -3.88 -11.72 -37.36
CA ARG A 86 -4.39 -11.24 -36.05
C ARG A 86 -5.66 -11.95 -35.57
N GLU A 87 -6.15 -12.92 -36.34
CA GLU A 87 -7.25 -13.84 -36.03
C GLU A 87 -6.78 -15.13 -35.32
N LEU A 88 -5.46 -15.31 -35.13
CA LEU A 88 -4.89 -16.46 -34.43
C LEU A 88 -4.84 -16.24 -32.92
N GLU A 89 -5.11 -17.33 -32.18
CA GLU A 89 -5.08 -17.39 -30.73
C GLU A 89 -3.71 -17.00 -30.13
N PRO A 90 -3.65 -16.55 -28.85
CA PRO A 90 -2.44 -16.01 -28.25
C PRO A 90 -1.23 -16.94 -28.29
N GLU A 91 -1.46 -18.26 -28.26
CA GLU A 91 -0.45 -19.31 -28.28
C GLU A 91 0.18 -19.47 -29.66
N HIS A 92 -0.62 -19.65 -30.72
CA HIS A 92 -0.11 -19.74 -32.08
C HIS A 92 0.66 -18.48 -32.51
N ARG A 93 0.31 -17.30 -31.97
CA ARG A 93 1.09 -16.06 -32.17
C ARG A 93 2.45 -16.09 -31.45
N ARG A 94 2.55 -16.70 -30.27
CA ARG A 94 3.81 -16.89 -29.52
C ARG A 94 4.72 -17.87 -30.26
N ASP A 95 4.15 -18.95 -30.76
CA ASP A 95 4.90 -20.01 -31.43
C ASP A 95 5.35 -19.58 -32.84
N GLY A 96 4.50 -18.83 -33.57
CA GLY A 96 4.89 -18.17 -34.82
C GLY A 96 6.02 -17.14 -34.66
N LEU A 97 6.03 -16.38 -33.56
CA LEU A 97 7.15 -15.49 -33.21
C LEU A 97 8.43 -16.29 -32.93
N ALA A 98 8.34 -17.39 -32.18
CA ALA A 98 9.47 -18.24 -31.85
C ALA A 98 10.05 -18.97 -33.09
N LEU A 99 9.20 -19.50 -33.97
CA LEU A 99 9.62 -20.05 -35.27
C LEU A 99 10.32 -18.99 -36.14
N GLY A 100 9.83 -17.75 -36.13
CA GLY A 100 10.51 -16.62 -36.78
C GLY A 100 11.89 -16.32 -36.21
N LEU A 101 12.07 -16.45 -34.89
CA LEU A 101 13.37 -16.31 -34.22
C LEU A 101 14.32 -17.46 -34.54
N ILE A 102 13.83 -18.70 -34.67
CA ILE A 102 14.62 -19.87 -35.12
C ILE A 102 15.09 -19.68 -36.57
N ALA A 103 14.20 -19.23 -37.47
CA ALA A 103 14.57 -18.92 -38.86
C ALA A 103 15.63 -17.82 -38.93
N LEU A 104 15.51 -16.77 -38.11
CA LEU A 104 16.51 -15.71 -38.00
C LEU A 104 17.84 -16.22 -37.42
N ALA A 105 17.80 -17.14 -36.45
CA ALA A 105 18.98 -17.77 -35.88
C ALA A 105 19.76 -18.59 -36.92
N ILE A 106 19.07 -19.35 -37.76
CA ILE A 106 19.69 -20.13 -38.86
C ILE A 106 20.40 -19.18 -39.84
N VAL A 107 19.72 -18.11 -40.28
CA VAL A 107 20.33 -17.10 -41.17
C VAL A 107 21.54 -16.42 -40.51
N ALA A 108 21.47 -16.13 -39.21
CA ALA A 108 22.59 -15.58 -38.46
C ALA A 108 23.76 -16.57 -38.30
N ALA A 109 23.50 -17.86 -38.06
CA ALA A 109 24.55 -18.90 -37.97
C ALA A 109 25.28 -19.09 -39.30
N VAL A 110 24.54 -19.24 -40.40
CA VAL A 110 25.13 -19.43 -41.74
C VAL A 110 25.92 -18.18 -42.17
N GLY A 111 25.46 -16.97 -41.80
CA GLY A 111 26.16 -15.72 -42.05
C GLY A 111 27.42 -15.51 -41.18
N VAL A 112 27.32 -15.71 -39.86
CA VAL A 112 28.37 -15.31 -38.90
C VAL A 112 29.39 -16.42 -38.63
N TRP A 113 28.99 -17.70 -38.66
CA TRP A 113 29.88 -18.84 -38.41
C TRP A 113 30.46 -19.40 -39.72
N TRP A 114 29.60 -19.75 -40.68
CA TRP A 114 30.03 -20.36 -41.95
C TRP A 114 30.36 -19.37 -43.07
N ARG A 115 29.96 -18.10 -42.96
CA ARG A 115 30.09 -17.06 -44.01
C ARG A 115 29.46 -17.43 -45.36
N ALA A 116 28.51 -18.36 -45.36
CA ALA A 116 28.09 -19.13 -46.54
C ALA A 116 26.61 -18.88 -46.95
N ALA A 117 26.17 -17.62 -46.99
CA ALA A 117 24.82 -17.23 -47.46
C ALA A 117 24.83 -16.09 -48.49
N GLY A 118 25.86 -16.03 -49.34
CA GLY A 118 25.98 -15.05 -50.42
C GLY A 118 25.92 -13.59 -49.94
N PRO A 119 25.40 -12.66 -50.77
CA PRO A 119 25.30 -11.23 -50.40
C PRO A 119 24.46 -10.98 -49.14
N ILE A 120 23.46 -11.81 -48.87
CA ILE A 120 22.59 -11.68 -47.69
C ILE A 120 23.36 -12.09 -46.43
N GLY A 121 24.06 -13.22 -46.46
CA GLY A 121 24.92 -13.67 -45.36
C GLY A 121 26.01 -12.65 -45.01
N GLN A 122 26.66 -12.08 -46.03
CA GLN A 122 27.67 -11.03 -45.84
C GLN A 122 27.06 -9.75 -45.24
N ALA A 123 25.87 -9.33 -45.71
CA ALA A 123 25.17 -8.19 -45.13
C ALA A 123 24.77 -8.42 -43.66
N VAL A 124 24.36 -9.64 -43.31
CA VAL A 124 24.04 -10.05 -41.93
C VAL A 124 25.30 -10.12 -41.06
N GLU A 125 26.41 -10.70 -41.54
CA GLU A 125 27.69 -10.70 -40.79
C GLU A 125 28.16 -9.26 -40.53
N VAL A 126 28.19 -8.40 -41.55
CA VAL A 126 28.63 -7.01 -41.39
C VAL A 126 27.71 -6.23 -40.45
N ALA A 127 26.39 -6.36 -40.57
CA ALA A 127 25.44 -5.66 -39.70
C ALA A 127 25.56 -6.12 -38.23
N THR A 128 25.57 -7.43 -37.99
CA THR A 128 25.64 -7.99 -36.63
C THR A 128 26.98 -7.70 -35.96
N ARG A 129 28.11 -7.89 -36.66
CA ARG A 129 29.45 -7.52 -36.14
C ARG A 129 29.62 -6.02 -35.96
N THR A 130 28.99 -5.16 -36.77
CA THR A 130 29.04 -3.71 -36.52
C THR A 130 28.39 -3.34 -35.18
N VAL A 131 27.26 -3.96 -34.83
CA VAL A 131 26.54 -3.66 -33.59
C VAL A 131 27.15 -4.35 -32.36
N LEU A 132 27.40 -5.66 -32.46
CA LEU A 132 27.78 -6.55 -31.35
C LEU A 132 29.26 -6.97 -31.34
N GLY A 133 30.02 -6.65 -32.39
CA GLY A 133 31.43 -7.03 -32.53
C GLY A 133 31.64 -8.54 -32.58
N ALA A 134 32.66 -9.03 -31.88
CA ALA A 134 32.92 -10.45 -31.64
C ALA A 134 31.74 -11.15 -30.96
N GLY A 135 30.97 -10.44 -30.13
CA GLY A 135 29.74 -10.95 -29.50
C GLY A 135 28.66 -11.39 -30.50
N ALA A 136 28.72 -10.96 -31.76
CA ALA A 136 27.83 -11.45 -32.82
C ALA A 136 27.90 -12.99 -33.00
N VAL A 137 29.02 -13.63 -32.63
CA VAL A 137 29.18 -15.09 -32.71
C VAL A 137 28.22 -15.83 -31.76
N THR A 138 27.78 -15.23 -30.64
CA THR A 138 26.81 -15.87 -29.72
C THR A 138 25.35 -15.65 -30.15
N LEU A 139 25.09 -14.69 -31.04
CA LEU A 139 23.74 -14.28 -31.43
C LEU A 139 22.83 -15.43 -31.92
N PRO A 140 23.28 -16.39 -32.76
CA PRO A 140 22.41 -17.48 -33.22
C PRO A 140 21.94 -18.37 -32.06
N LEU A 141 22.83 -18.70 -31.13
CA LEU A 141 22.51 -19.52 -29.96
C LEU A 141 21.52 -18.79 -29.04
N VAL A 142 21.74 -17.49 -28.79
CA VAL A 142 20.83 -16.67 -27.98
C VAL A 142 19.43 -16.58 -28.61
N LEU A 143 19.33 -16.44 -29.94
CA LEU A 143 18.04 -16.42 -30.64
C LEU A 143 17.29 -17.75 -30.52
N VAL A 144 17.98 -18.90 -30.59
CA VAL A 144 17.35 -20.22 -30.35
C VAL A 144 16.90 -20.36 -28.89
N VAL A 145 17.73 -19.99 -27.91
CA VAL A 145 17.37 -20.07 -26.49
C VAL A 145 16.14 -19.19 -26.18
N VAL A 146 16.08 -17.97 -26.72
CA VAL A 146 14.91 -17.09 -26.57
C VAL A 146 13.67 -17.67 -27.26
N ALA A 147 13.80 -18.31 -28.43
CA ALA A 147 12.68 -18.97 -29.09
C ALA A 147 12.12 -20.16 -28.28
N VAL A 148 12.99 -21.05 -27.79
CA VAL A 148 12.58 -22.19 -26.96
C VAL A 148 11.99 -21.73 -25.63
N ALA A 149 12.56 -20.69 -25.01
CA ALA A 149 11.99 -20.07 -23.81
C ALA A 149 10.61 -19.46 -24.07
N LEU A 150 10.40 -18.80 -25.22
CA LEU A 150 9.08 -18.29 -25.61
C LEU A 150 8.07 -19.42 -25.82
N MET A 151 8.43 -20.51 -26.49
CA MET A 151 7.54 -21.68 -26.67
C MET A 151 7.17 -22.34 -25.33
N ARG A 152 8.11 -22.41 -24.38
CA ARG A 152 7.93 -23.11 -23.09
C ARG A 152 7.36 -22.27 -21.94
N SER A 153 7.24 -20.95 -22.07
CA SER A 153 6.83 -20.09 -20.94
C SER A 153 5.46 -19.42 -21.11
N GLU A 154 4.76 -19.32 -19.97
CA GLU A 154 3.50 -18.60 -19.84
C GLU A 154 3.72 -17.06 -19.92
N PRO A 155 2.74 -16.28 -20.39
CA PRO A 155 2.82 -14.82 -20.45
C PRO A 155 2.81 -14.10 -19.08
N ARG A 156 3.81 -14.29 -18.21
CA ARG A 156 3.96 -13.53 -16.96
C ARG A 156 4.37 -12.08 -17.29
N PRO A 157 3.53 -11.05 -17.06
CA PRO A 157 3.85 -9.68 -17.49
C PRO A 157 4.82 -8.98 -16.52
N GLU A 158 4.68 -9.24 -15.22
CA GLU A 158 5.39 -8.56 -14.13
C GLU A 158 6.90 -8.81 -14.12
N THR A 159 7.35 -9.99 -14.55
CA THR A 159 8.78 -10.33 -14.60
C THR A 159 9.49 -9.73 -15.81
N ARG A 160 8.76 -9.28 -16.85
CA ARG A 160 9.35 -8.81 -18.12
C ARG A 160 10.25 -7.59 -17.97
N PRO A 161 9.87 -6.51 -17.25
CA PRO A 161 10.75 -5.34 -17.06
C PRO A 161 12.05 -5.75 -16.38
N ARG A 162 11.96 -6.59 -15.34
CA ARG A 162 13.10 -7.13 -14.60
C ARG A 162 14.06 -7.91 -15.51
N MET A 163 13.55 -8.87 -16.28
CA MET A 163 14.36 -9.67 -17.21
C MET A 163 15.02 -8.81 -18.29
N VAL A 164 14.28 -7.85 -18.88
CA VAL A 164 14.82 -6.94 -19.92
C VAL A 164 15.96 -6.07 -19.36
N ILE A 165 15.81 -5.51 -18.16
CA ILE A 165 16.85 -4.69 -17.51
C ILE A 165 18.08 -5.57 -17.19
N GLY A 166 17.89 -6.77 -16.65
CA GLY A 166 18.98 -7.70 -16.33
C GLY A 166 19.79 -8.08 -17.58
N THR A 167 19.12 -8.54 -18.64
CA THR A 167 19.78 -8.88 -19.92
C THR A 167 20.51 -7.68 -20.53
N LEU A 168 19.92 -6.48 -20.48
CA LEU A 168 20.56 -5.27 -21.00
C LEU A 168 21.87 -4.94 -20.26
N LEU A 169 21.87 -5.03 -18.92
CA LEU A 169 23.06 -4.82 -18.09
C LEU A 169 24.16 -5.85 -18.38
N VAL A 170 23.80 -7.13 -18.51
CA VAL A 170 24.73 -8.21 -18.88
C VAL A 170 25.36 -7.94 -20.26
N VAL A 171 24.55 -7.65 -21.28
CA VAL A 171 25.04 -7.39 -22.65
C VAL A 171 25.92 -6.15 -22.72
N LEU A 172 25.54 -5.04 -22.09
CA LEU A 172 26.35 -3.81 -22.04
C LEU A 172 27.70 -4.05 -21.36
N SER A 173 27.72 -4.86 -20.30
CA SER A 173 28.92 -5.15 -19.52
C SER A 173 29.88 -6.06 -20.26
N VAL A 174 29.40 -7.18 -20.83
CA VAL A 174 30.22 -8.12 -21.61
C VAL A 174 30.80 -7.45 -22.86
N LEU A 175 29.97 -6.74 -23.64
CA LEU A 175 30.45 -6.05 -24.85
C LEU A 175 31.39 -4.89 -24.50
N GLY A 176 31.12 -4.14 -23.43
CA GLY A 176 32.00 -3.08 -22.95
C GLY A 176 33.39 -3.61 -22.55
N MET A 177 33.41 -4.72 -21.83
CA MET A 177 34.64 -5.39 -21.39
C MET A 177 35.42 -5.98 -22.58
N LEU A 178 34.74 -6.59 -23.56
CA LEU A 178 35.36 -7.03 -24.83
C LEU A 178 35.97 -5.86 -25.63
N HIS A 179 35.35 -4.68 -25.62
CA HIS A 179 35.90 -3.48 -26.27
C HIS A 179 37.12 -2.90 -25.55
N ILE A 180 37.21 -3.08 -24.22
CA ILE A 180 38.39 -2.70 -23.44
C ILE A 180 39.55 -3.69 -23.67
N PHE A 181 39.30 -5.00 -23.56
CA PHE A 181 40.35 -6.02 -23.70
C PHE A 181 40.94 -6.11 -25.12
N THR A 182 40.24 -5.64 -26.15
CA THR A 182 40.75 -5.49 -27.53
C THR A 182 41.49 -4.17 -27.77
N ALA A 183 41.95 -3.50 -26.70
CA ALA A 183 42.72 -2.25 -26.73
C ALA A 183 41.98 -1.04 -27.37
N LEU A 184 40.67 -0.92 -27.11
CA LEU A 184 39.84 0.26 -27.43
C LEU A 184 39.93 0.73 -28.91
N PRO A 185 39.60 -0.14 -29.90
CA PRO A 185 39.83 0.15 -31.31
C PRO A 185 39.10 1.41 -31.82
N GLY A 186 39.89 2.35 -32.34
CA GLY A 186 39.41 3.62 -32.89
C GLY A 186 38.71 3.49 -34.26
N THR A 187 39.06 2.49 -35.06
CA THR A 187 38.47 2.24 -36.39
C THR A 187 37.17 1.45 -36.29
N ASN A 188 36.28 1.61 -37.28
CA ASN A 188 35.04 0.83 -37.34
C ASN A 188 35.33 -0.66 -37.54
N ASP A 189 36.28 -0.99 -38.39
CA ASP A 189 36.64 -2.38 -38.70
C ASP A 189 37.23 -3.08 -37.47
N GLY A 190 38.07 -2.39 -36.68
CA GLY A 190 38.56 -2.90 -35.40
C GLY A 190 37.43 -3.12 -34.38
N ARG A 191 36.37 -2.30 -34.39
CA ARG A 191 35.20 -2.50 -33.52
C ARG A 191 34.41 -3.76 -33.86
N MET A 192 34.40 -4.18 -35.13
CA MET A 192 33.71 -5.41 -35.57
C MET A 192 34.34 -6.70 -35.00
N TYR A 193 35.59 -6.64 -34.53
CA TYR A 193 36.28 -7.73 -33.83
C TYR A 193 36.40 -7.50 -32.31
N ALA A 194 35.76 -6.45 -31.80
CA ALA A 194 35.75 -6.03 -30.39
C ALA A 194 34.34 -6.19 -29.79
N GLY A 195 33.87 -5.23 -28.98
CA GLY A 195 32.48 -5.17 -28.52
C GLY A 195 31.48 -4.49 -29.48
N GLY A 196 31.87 -4.17 -30.71
CA GLY A 196 31.01 -3.45 -31.68
C GLY A 196 30.72 -2.01 -31.26
N VAL A 197 29.68 -1.42 -31.84
CA VAL A 197 29.16 -0.10 -31.45
C VAL A 197 28.64 -0.10 -30.01
N ILE A 198 28.03 -1.20 -29.53
CA ILE A 198 27.47 -1.27 -28.17
C ILE A 198 28.59 -1.27 -27.12
N GLY A 199 29.64 -2.08 -27.31
CA GLY A 199 30.81 -2.06 -26.43
C GLY A 199 31.65 -0.78 -26.49
N ALA A 200 31.68 -0.12 -27.66
CA ALA A 200 32.25 1.22 -27.79
C ALA A 200 31.43 2.31 -27.06
N LEU A 201 30.12 2.08 -26.86
CA LEU A 201 29.24 2.98 -26.10
C LEU A 201 29.30 2.72 -24.59
N SER A 202 29.40 1.47 -24.12
CA SER A 202 29.56 1.17 -22.70
C SER A 202 31.01 1.32 -22.25
N GLY A 203 31.88 0.38 -22.62
CA GLY A 203 33.29 0.38 -22.23
C GLY A 203 34.06 1.57 -22.78
N GLY A 204 33.86 1.90 -24.06
CA GLY A 204 34.56 3.01 -24.75
C GLY A 204 34.07 4.42 -24.41
N LEU A 205 33.00 4.57 -23.62
CA LEU A 205 32.62 5.82 -22.97
C LEU A 205 33.10 5.85 -21.51
N LEU A 206 32.97 4.72 -20.80
CA LEU A 206 33.40 4.61 -19.40
C LEU A 206 34.91 4.87 -19.25
N THR A 207 35.75 4.33 -20.15
CA THR A 207 37.21 4.59 -20.17
C THR A 207 37.62 6.02 -20.54
N LYS A 208 36.67 6.91 -20.87
CA LYS A 208 36.90 8.36 -21.03
C LYS A 208 36.54 9.15 -19.77
N GLY A 209 35.67 8.61 -18.91
CA GLY A 209 35.29 9.22 -17.64
C GLY A 209 36.13 8.73 -16.45
N VAL A 210 36.57 7.46 -16.48
CA VAL A 210 37.46 6.85 -15.48
C VAL A 210 38.58 6.06 -16.17
N THR A 211 39.66 5.77 -15.44
CA THR A 211 40.76 4.98 -15.99
C THR A 211 40.34 3.53 -16.28
N THR A 212 41.05 2.85 -17.19
CA THR A 212 40.77 1.44 -17.54
C THR A 212 40.73 0.51 -16.32
N TRP A 213 41.62 0.75 -15.35
CA TRP A 213 41.69 0.03 -14.06
C TRP A 213 40.44 0.20 -13.19
N VAL A 214 39.65 1.25 -13.38
CA VAL A 214 38.37 1.48 -12.68
C VAL A 214 37.18 1.06 -13.56
N ALA A 215 37.28 1.25 -14.88
CA ALA A 215 36.24 0.85 -15.83
C ALA A 215 35.96 -0.66 -15.82
N VAL A 216 36.99 -1.51 -15.74
CA VAL A 216 36.82 -2.96 -15.74
C VAL A 216 36.10 -3.48 -14.48
N PRO A 217 36.51 -3.13 -13.24
CA PRO A 217 35.75 -3.48 -12.04
C PRO A 217 34.29 -2.99 -12.04
N LEU A 218 34.03 -1.79 -12.56
CA LEU A 218 32.65 -1.27 -12.67
C LEU A 218 31.79 -2.09 -13.64
N LEU A 219 32.35 -2.55 -14.76
CA LEU A 219 31.65 -3.44 -15.70
C LEU A 219 31.47 -4.85 -15.12
N ILE A 220 32.42 -5.35 -14.31
CA ILE A 220 32.25 -6.63 -13.58
C ILE A 220 31.13 -6.51 -12.54
N LEU A 221 31.06 -5.40 -11.79
CA LEU A 221 29.98 -5.15 -10.84
C LEU A 221 28.61 -5.02 -11.54
N ALA A 222 28.55 -4.31 -12.67
CA ALA A 222 27.34 -4.19 -13.48
C ALA A 222 26.92 -5.53 -14.13
N LEU A 223 27.87 -6.40 -14.47
CA LEU A 223 27.61 -7.76 -14.94
C LEU A 223 26.99 -8.62 -13.84
N LEU A 224 27.61 -8.66 -12.65
CA LEU A 224 27.10 -9.41 -11.50
C LEU A 224 25.70 -8.92 -11.06
N PHE A 225 25.50 -7.60 -11.00
CA PHE A 225 24.20 -7.00 -10.71
C PHE A 225 23.17 -7.32 -11.81
N GLY A 226 23.56 -7.26 -13.08
CA GLY A 226 22.72 -7.66 -14.21
C GLY A 226 22.26 -9.13 -14.12
N VAL A 227 23.15 -10.03 -13.69
CA VAL A 227 22.81 -11.44 -13.44
C VAL A 227 21.80 -11.57 -12.29
N LEU A 228 22.00 -10.91 -11.13
CA LEU A 228 21.02 -10.91 -10.02
C LEU A 228 19.64 -10.35 -10.45
N VAL A 229 19.65 -9.25 -11.21
CA VAL A 229 18.42 -8.67 -11.74
C VAL A 229 17.75 -9.65 -12.70
N PHE A 230 18.49 -10.40 -13.53
CA PHE A 230 17.93 -11.41 -14.42
C PHE A 230 17.39 -12.67 -13.70
N THR A 231 18.15 -13.24 -12.75
CA THR A 231 17.91 -14.59 -12.18
C THR A 231 16.88 -14.66 -11.05
N GLY A 232 16.28 -13.54 -10.65
CA GLY A 232 15.37 -13.46 -9.52
C GLY A 232 16.06 -13.19 -8.17
N THR A 233 17.36 -13.48 -8.03
CA THR A 233 18.03 -13.57 -6.73
C THR A 233 18.35 -12.22 -6.07
N PRO A 234 18.05 -12.03 -4.77
CA PRO A 234 18.59 -10.95 -3.95
C PRO A 234 19.96 -11.33 -3.37
N VAL A 235 20.80 -10.34 -3.06
CA VAL A 235 22.21 -10.52 -2.63
C VAL A 235 22.38 -11.49 -1.45
N ARG A 236 21.44 -11.47 -0.49
CA ARG A 236 21.47 -12.33 0.71
C ARG A 236 21.35 -13.84 0.42
N GLU A 237 20.76 -14.22 -0.72
CA GLU A 237 20.52 -15.62 -1.10
C GLU A 237 21.65 -16.21 -1.96
N ILE A 238 22.65 -15.40 -2.34
CA ILE A 238 23.84 -15.86 -3.09
C ILE A 238 24.56 -17.04 -2.41
N PRO A 239 24.82 -17.04 -1.08
CA PRO A 239 25.57 -18.14 -0.45
C PRO A 239 24.83 -19.48 -0.49
N HIS A 240 23.49 -19.45 -0.37
CA HIS A 240 22.65 -20.63 -0.51
C HIS A 240 22.65 -21.11 -1.97
N ARG A 241 22.40 -20.20 -2.91
CA ARG A 241 22.37 -20.50 -4.35
C ARG A 241 23.70 -21.06 -4.86
N LEU A 242 24.85 -20.60 -4.35
CA LEU A 242 26.18 -21.11 -4.69
C LEU A 242 26.45 -22.50 -4.11
N ARG A 243 25.95 -22.80 -2.90
CA ARG A 243 26.08 -24.15 -2.31
C ARG A 243 25.21 -25.18 -3.03
N THR A 244 24.09 -24.76 -3.63
CA THR A 244 23.17 -25.60 -4.40
C THR A 244 23.40 -25.51 -5.92
N TRP A 245 24.60 -25.15 -6.41
CA TRP A 245 24.85 -25.00 -7.85
C TRP A 245 25.84 -26.03 -8.37
N GLY A 246 25.37 -26.91 -9.26
CA GLY A 246 26.15 -28.03 -9.77
C GLY A 246 25.91 -29.36 -9.03
N LEU A 247 24.83 -29.44 -8.26
CA LEU A 247 24.21 -30.68 -7.81
C LEU A 247 23.04 -30.98 -8.75
N ASP A 248 22.86 -32.25 -9.16
CA ASP A 248 21.70 -32.68 -9.95
C ASP A 248 20.42 -32.76 -9.08
N GLU A 249 19.22 -32.92 -9.68
CA GLU A 249 17.97 -32.99 -8.90
C GLU A 249 17.95 -34.19 -7.93
N ASP A 250 18.58 -35.32 -8.30
CA ASP A 250 18.77 -36.46 -7.42
C ASP A 250 19.79 -36.18 -6.30
N GLU A 251 20.90 -35.47 -6.56
CA GLU A 251 21.85 -35.06 -5.51
C GLU A 251 21.29 -33.97 -4.58
N LEU A 252 20.38 -33.12 -5.08
CA LEU A 252 19.64 -32.17 -4.25
C LEU A 252 18.63 -32.90 -3.37
N ALA A 253 17.92 -33.90 -3.92
CA ALA A 253 17.05 -34.77 -3.15
C ALA A 253 17.83 -35.58 -2.11
N ASP A 254 19.00 -36.12 -2.46
CA ASP A 254 19.89 -36.85 -1.53
C ASP A 254 20.50 -35.93 -0.47
N ILE A 255 20.81 -34.66 -0.76
CA ILE A 255 21.33 -33.71 0.25
C ILE A 255 20.20 -33.12 1.12
N GLU A 256 19.00 -32.94 0.58
CA GLU A 256 17.82 -32.61 1.38
C GLU A 256 17.37 -33.82 2.22
N ALA A 257 17.50 -35.06 1.72
CA ALA A 257 17.24 -36.30 2.46
C ALA A 257 18.34 -36.66 3.46
N GLU A 258 19.64 -36.48 3.18
CA GLU A 258 20.73 -36.60 4.16
C GLU A 258 20.58 -35.55 5.26
N ARG A 259 19.99 -34.39 4.94
CA ARG A 259 19.78 -33.32 5.91
C ARG A 259 18.48 -33.49 6.70
N GLU A 260 17.39 -33.95 6.10
CA GLU A 260 16.21 -34.38 6.84
C GLU A 260 16.53 -35.61 7.69
N ALA A 261 17.34 -36.55 7.19
CA ALA A 261 17.86 -37.67 7.97
C ALA A 261 18.84 -37.21 9.07
N SER A 262 19.72 -36.23 8.82
CA SER A 262 20.60 -35.70 9.87
C SER A 262 19.87 -34.82 10.89
N GLU A 263 18.78 -34.14 10.52
CA GLU A 263 17.90 -33.40 11.43
C GLU A 263 16.88 -34.35 12.13
N ALA A 264 16.62 -35.55 11.58
CA ALA A 264 15.79 -36.61 12.16
C ALA A 264 16.58 -37.58 13.06
N ASP A 265 17.78 -38.04 12.69
CA ASP A 265 18.67 -38.83 13.54
C ASP A 265 19.06 -38.00 14.78
N ALA A 266 19.36 -36.71 14.61
CA ALA A 266 19.55 -35.76 15.71
C ALA A 266 18.27 -35.49 16.55
N ALA A 267 17.11 -36.02 16.14
CA ALA A 267 15.86 -36.02 16.89
C ALA A 267 15.41 -37.44 17.33
N ALA A 268 16.12 -38.49 16.91
CA ALA A 268 15.81 -39.90 17.20
C ALA A 268 16.80 -40.51 18.20
N ASP A 269 18.08 -40.15 18.13
CA ASP A 269 19.13 -40.56 19.09
C ASP A 269 18.87 -40.03 20.53
N ASP A 270 17.96 -39.05 20.69
CA ASP A 270 17.60 -38.46 21.99
C ASP A 270 16.50 -39.26 22.73
N ILE A 271 16.02 -40.41 22.20
CA ILE A 271 14.92 -41.21 22.80
C ILE A 271 15.12 -42.76 22.75
N THR A 272 16.25 -43.29 23.24
CA THR A 272 16.31 -44.64 23.89
C THR A 272 17.56 -44.86 24.77
N GLU A 273 17.52 -45.80 25.73
CA GLU A 273 18.52 -45.95 26.80
C GLU A 273 19.64 -47.01 26.59
N ALA A 274 20.85 -46.71 27.13
CA ALA A 274 21.90 -47.60 27.69
C ALA A 274 22.52 -48.72 26.79
N ASP A 275 23.77 -49.20 26.96
CA ASP A 275 24.83 -49.06 28.00
C ASP A 275 26.24 -49.07 27.29
N PRO A 276 27.47 -49.23 27.88
CA PRO A 276 28.60 -48.38 27.46
C PRO A 276 29.91 -49.12 27.04
N LYS A 277 30.84 -48.41 26.37
CA LYS A 277 32.30 -48.40 26.69
C LYS A 277 33.12 -47.38 25.86
N PRO A 278 34.35 -47.01 26.30
CA PRO A 278 34.90 -45.67 26.03
C PRO A 278 36.08 -45.59 25.04
N VAL A 279 36.18 -44.46 24.30
CA VAL A 279 37.39 -44.09 23.54
C VAL A 279 37.85 -42.64 23.80
N ARG A 280 38.71 -42.51 24.81
CA ARG A 280 39.92 -41.65 24.85
C ARG A 280 39.82 -40.15 24.47
N LEU A 281 39.67 -39.34 25.51
CA LEU A 281 40.43 -38.08 25.78
C LEU A 281 41.44 -37.60 24.71
N ARG A 282 41.28 -36.34 24.26
CA ARG A 282 42.40 -35.52 23.75
C ARG A 282 42.42 -34.17 24.46
N LYS A 283 43.57 -33.79 25.04
CA LYS A 283 43.70 -32.62 25.95
C LYS A 283 43.79 -31.29 25.19
N PRO A 284 43.27 -30.17 25.74
CA PRO A 284 43.56 -28.83 25.26
C PRO A 284 45.02 -28.41 25.58
N SER A 285 45.60 -27.56 24.74
CA SER A 285 46.96 -27.03 24.90
C SER A 285 46.98 -25.74 25.74
N ARG A 286 47.84 -25.71 26.76
CA ARG A 286 48.12 -24.51 27.57
C ARG A 286 48.92 -23.47 26.77
N ARG A 287 48.69 -22.17 27.02
CA ARG A 287 49.84 -21.24 27.22
C ARG A 287 49.59 -20.06 28.16
N ARG A 288 50.30 -20.11 29.29
CA ARG A 288 50.83 -19.04 30.16
C ARG A 288 49.90 -17.93 30.69
N GLN A 289 49.85 -17.88 32.02
CA GLN A 289 49.80 -16.62 32.80
C GLN A 289 51.09 -15.80 32.58
N ALA A 290 51.01 -14.50 32.84
CA ALA A 290 52.10 -13.73 33.43
C ALA A 290 51.51 -12.62 34.32
N SER A 291 52.08 -12.43 35.50
CA SER A 291 51.73 -11.40 36.49
C SER A 291 53.02 -10.67 36.89
N ALA A 292 53.00 -9.35 36.96
CA ALA A 292 54.00 -8.55 37.65
C ALA A 292 53.44 -7.13 37.87
N ASP A 293 53.69 -6.59 39.05
CA ASP A 293 53.32 -5.25 39.50
C ASP A 293 54.43 -4.23 39.19
N ALA A 294 54.09 -2.93 39.11
CA ALA A 294 54.87 -1.84 39.70
C ALA A 294 54.21 -0.46 39.52
N GLU A 295 54.14 0.24 40.65
CA GLU A 295 54.28 1.68 40.90
C GLU A 295 54.93 2.54 39.77
N GLY A 296 54.59 3.83 39.60
CA GLY A 296 53.63 4.69 40.29
C GLY A 296 54.14 6.14 40.37
N GLU A 297 53.26 7.15 40.47
CA GLU A 297 53.66 8.44 41.06
C GLU A 297 52.50 9.22 41.69
N GLN A 298 52.75 9.47 42.97
CA GLN A 298 52.20 10.42 43.95
C GLN A 298 52.35 11.90 43.48
N LEU A 299 51.79 12.96 44.10
CA LEU A 299 51.00 13.12 45.34
C LEU A 299 50.29 14.52 45.38
N ASP A 300 49.75 14.87 46.56
CA ASP A 300 49.56 16.22 47.15
C ASP A 300 48.38 17.13 46.68
N LEU A 301 47.63 17.79 47.59
CA LEU A 301 47.47 17.60 49.05
C LEU A 301 46.19 18.31 49.61
N ASP A 302 45.52 17.69 50.59
CA ASP A 302 44.73 18.20 51.74
C ASP A 302 43.78 19.45 51.70
N ALA A 303 42.75 19.55 52.56
CA ALA A 303 42.07 18.58 53.45
C ALA A 303 40.76 19.18 54.01
N MET A 304 39.87 18.33 54.56
CA MET A 304 39.48 18.33 55.99
C MET A 304 38.45 17.21 56.30
N LEU A 305 38.35 16.82 57.58
CA LEU A 305 37.71 15.58 58.06
C LEU A 305 36.22 15.74 58.45
N ALA A 306 35.39 14.74 58.12
CA ALA A 306 34.24 14.29 58.94
C ALA A 306 33.66 12.95 58.40
N GLU A 307 33.20 12.06 59.28
CA GLU A 307 32.49 10.83 58.91
C GLU A 307 30.98 11.09 58.65
N PRO A 308 30.34 10.40 57.68
CA PRO A 308 28.92 10.57 57.39
C PRO A 308 28.01 9.68 58.29
N PRO A 309 26.89 10.21 58.83
CA PRO A 309 25.96 9.46 59.66
C PRO A 309 25.01 8.55 58.86
N THR A 310 24.49 7.50 59.51
CA THR A 310 23.55 6.53 58.93
C THR A 310 22.09 7.04 58.86
N PRO A 311 21.37 6.85 57.73
CA PRO A 311 19.94 7.16 57.64
C PRO A 311 19.06 6.17 58.41
N VAL A 312 17.98 6.67 59.02
CA VAL A 312 17.09 5.92 59.92
C VAL A 312 15.97 5.18 59.16
N ARG A 313 15.66 3.95 59.60
CA ARG A 313 14.51 3.15 59.13
C ARG A 313 13.17 3.70 59.67
N PRO A 314 12.10 3.77 58.85
CA PRO A 314 10.75 3.95 59.38
C PRO A 314 10.27 2.70 60.16
N PRO A 315 9.42 2.86 61.20
CA PRO A 315 9.01 1.75 62.07
C PRO A 315 7.89 0.88 61.48
N LYS A 316 7.84 -0.38 61.90
CA LYS A 316 6.72 -1.31 61.62
C LYS A 316 5.56 -1.08 62.61
N PRO A 317 4.30 -1.06 62.16
CA PRO A 317 3.15 -1.29 63.04
C PRO A 317 3.11 -2.72 63.59
N LYS A 318 2.53 -2.89 64.79
CA LYS A 318 2.10 -4.18 65.37
C LYS A 318 0.66 -4.02 65.92
N PRO A 319 -0.06 -5.11 66.26
CA PRO A 319 -1.47 -5.21 65.91
C PRO A 319 -2.45 -4.55 66.90
N ALA A 320 -3.58 -4.09 66.37
CA ALA A 320 -4.78 -3.78 67.13
C ALA A 320 -5.71 -5.01 67.17
N ALA A 321 -6.57 -5.08 68.19
CA ALA A 321 -7.39 -6.24 68.50
C ALA A 321 -8.65 -6.40 67.63
N GLU A 322 -9.32 -7.55 67.78
CA GLU A 322 -10.52 -7.93 67.06
C GLU A 322 -11.70 -6.97 67.31
N VAL A 323 -12.48 -6.71 66.25
CA VAL A 323 -13.81 -6.10 66.32
C VAL A 323 -14.78 -7.08 65.64
N PRO A 324 -15.95 -7.43 66.25
CA PRO A 324 -16.74 -8.57 65.78
C PRO A 324 -17.26 -8.46 64.35
N GLU A 325 -17.26 -9.59 63.63
CA GLU A 325 -17.83 -9.72 62.29
C GLU A 325 -19.33 -9.37 62.25
N LYS A 326 -19.66 -8.13 61.88
CA LYS A 326 -20.96 -7.85 61.28
C LYS A 326 -20.93 -8.36 59.85
N LYS A 327 -21.53 -9.54 59.64
CA LYS A 327 -21.85 -10.09 58.30
C LYS A 327 -22.31 -8.96 57.38
N PRO A 328 -21.70 -8.75 56.20
CA PRO A 328 -22.16 -7.72 55.29
C PRO A 328 -23.60 -8.04 54.91
N LYS A 329 -24.53 -7.11 55.20
CA LYS A 329 -25.83 -7.12 54.54
C LYS A 329 -25.56 -7.09 53.03
N LYS A 330 -26.33 -7.83 52.24
CA LYS A 330 -26.38 -7.63 50.78
C LYS A 330 -26.41 -6.13 50.51
N ALA A 331 -25.40 -5.62 49.81
CA ALA A 331 -25.52 -4.30 49.21
C ALA A 331 -26.76 -4.36 48.28
N PRO A 332 -27.55 -3.29 48.17
CA PRO A 332 -28.54 -3.19 47.11
C PRO A 332 -27.81 -3.42 45.78
N GLU A 333 -28.34 -4.33 44.96
CA GLU A 333 -27.87 -4.50 43.59
C GLU A 333 -27.98 -3.12 42.90
N PRO A 334 -26.92 -2.61 42.24
CA PRO A 334 -26.96 -1.29 41.64
C PRO A 334 -28.09 -1.25 40.61
N PRO A 335 -28.98 -0.24 40.63
CA PRO A 335 -30.13 -0.23 39.73
C PRO A 335 -29.71 -0.36 38.27
N LEU A 336 -30.43 -1.18 37.51
CA LEU A 336 -30.32 -1.29 36.05
C LEU A 336 -30.81 0.04 35.42
N ALA A 337 -29.92 1.03 35.42
CA ALA A 337 -30.23 2.43 35.15
C ALA A 337 -28.97 3.14 34.60
N VAL A 338 -28.99 3.79 33.45
CA VAL A 338 -30.07 3.98 32.46
C VAL A 338 -29.47 3.85 31.07
N THR A 339 -30.10 3.09 30.16
CA THR A 339 -29.78 3.18 28.72
C THR A 339 -30.11 4.59 28.26
N ARG A 340 -29.09 5.35 27.84
CA ARG A 340 -29.13 6.73 27.35
C ARG A 340 -30.54 7.20 26.97
N THR A 341 -31.12 8.10 27.76
CA THR A 341 -32.41 8.73 27.46
C THR A 341 -32.33 9.50 26.15
N VAL A 342 -33.17 9.16 25.17
CA VAL A 342 -33.30 9.88 23.89
C VAL A 342 -34.62 10.65 23.87
N GLU A 343 -34.62 11.77 23.16
CA GLU A 343 -35.80 12.62 22.94
C GLU A 343 -36.48 12.20 21.63
N GLY A 344 -37.80 12.04 21.64
CA GLY A 344 -38.60 11.59 20.49
C GLY A 344 -39.30 10.25 20.71
N ASP A 345 -40.05 9.80 19.69
CA ASP A 345 -40.92 8.61 19.78
C ASP A 345 -40.16 7.28 19.60
N TYR A 346 -38.89 7.32 19.16
CA TYR A 346 -38.06 6.14 18.98
C TYR A 346 -37.31 5.77 20.27
N HIS A 347 -37.44 4.53 20.72
CA HIS A 347 -36.78 4.00 21.90
C HIS A 347 -35.60 3.09 21.55
N LEU A 348 -34.51 3.20 22.32
CA LEU A 348 -33.34 2.34 22.15
C LEU A 348 -33.64 0.91 22.66
N PRO A 349 -33.08 -0.14 22.03
CA PRO A 349 -33.13 -1.51 22.51
C PRO A 349 -32.72 -1.63 23.99
N PRO A 350 -33.51 -2.32 24.83
CA PRO A 350 -33.17 -2.44 26.25
C PRO A 350 -31.96 -3.38 26.46
N PRO A 351 -31.17 -3.16 27.53
CA PRO A 351 -29.81 -3.71 27.67
C PRO A 351 -29.78 -5.16 28.15
N ASP A 352 -30.95 -5.78 28.32
CA ASP A 352 -31.22 -7.18 28.67
C ASP A 352 -31.40 -8.08 27.45
N LEU A 353 -31.67 -7.52 26.26
CA LEU A 353 -31.60 -8.26 24.98
C LEU A 353 -30.20 -8.81 24.68
N LEU A 354 -29.15 -8.22 25.29
CA LEU A 354 -27.77 -8.66 25.17
C LEU A 354 -27.38 -9.51 26.39
N LYS A 355 -26.88 -10.72 26.15
CA LYS A 355 -26.58 -11.70 27.20
C LYS A 355 -25.44 -11.22 28.09
N ILE A 356 -25.44 -11.68 29.34
CA ILE A 356 -24.34 -11.44 30.30
C ILE A 356 -23.32 -12.57 30.12
N GLY A 357 -22.03 -12.25 30.13
CA GLY A 357 -20.95 -13.22 30.13
C GLY A 357 -20.72 -13.86 31.50
N ASP A 358 -19.97 -14.97 31.50
CA ASP A 358 -19.52 -15.62 32.73
C ASP A 358 -18.57 -14.70 33.52
N ALA A 359 -18.55 -14.87 34.85
CA ALA A 359 -17.65 -14.12 35.72
C ALA A 359 -16.17 -14.42 35.39
N PRO A 360 -15.30 -13.40 35.24
CA PRO A 360 -13.90 -13.61 34.87
C PRO A 360 -13.13 -14.52 35.83
N LYS A 361 -12.42 -15.51 35.26
CA LYS A 361 -11.57 -16.44 36.02
C LYS A 361 -10.27 -15.75 36.40
N SER A 362 -10.04 -15.51 37.69
CA SER A 362 -8.79 -14.93 38.21
C SER A 362 -7.61 -15.90 38.18
N ARG A 363 -7.85 -17.21 38.36
CA ARG A 363 -6.87 -18.30 38.30
C ARG A 363 -7.56 -19.60 37.89
N SER A 364 -6.91 -20.42 37.07
CA SER A 364 -7.30 -21.81 36.80
C SER A 364 -6.09 -22.74 36.93
N LYS A 365 -6.32 -24.06 37.02
CA LYS A 365 -5.24 -25.07 37.08
C LYS A 365 -4.23 -24.96 35.93
N ALA A 366 -4.65 -24.42 34.78
CA ALA A 366 -3.76 -24.17 33.67
C ALA A 366 -2.70 -23.11 34.00
N ASN A 367 -3.04 -22.07 34.78
CA ASN A 367 -2.07 -21.07 35.19
C ASN A 367 -0.98 -21.67 36.10
N ASP A 368 -1.36 -22.61 36.98
CA ASP A 368 -0.40 -23.28 37.88
C ASP A 368 0.59 -24.13 37.09
N ALA A 369 0.11 -24.94 36.14
CA ALA A 369 0.96 -25.76 35.26
C ALA A 369 1.88 -24.91 34.35
N MET A 370 1.43 -23.73 33.91
CA MET A 370 2.28 -22.82 33.13
C MET A 370 3.38 -22.16 33.97
N ILE A 371 3.13 -21.85 35.25
CA ILE A 371 4.16 -21.36 36.17
C ILE A 371 5.23 -22.44 36.38
N GLU A 372 4.81 -23.69 36.61
CA GLU A 372 5.70 -24.83 36.77
C GLU A 372 6.55 -25.07 35.51
N ALA A 373 5.94 -25.12 34.32
CA ALA A 373 6.64 -25.28 33.05
C ALA A 373 7.65 -24.16 32.75
N ILE A 374 7.28 -22.89 32.97
CA ILE A 374 8.19 -21.74 32.79
C ILE A 374 9.35 -21.80 33.79
N THR A 375 9.08 -22.15 35.05
CA THR A 375 10.11 -22.23 36.10
C THR A 375 11.11 -23.35 35.80
N GLY A 376 10.62 -24.54 35.42
CA GLY A 376 11.46 -25.68 35.04
C GLY A 376 12.40 -25.36 33.87
N VAL A 377 11.97 -24.59 32.88
CA VAL A 377 12.83 -24.13 31.78
C VAL A 377 13.90 -23.14 32.26
N LEU A 378 13.58 -22.22 33.18
CA LEU A 378 14.56 -21.29 33.75
C LEU A 378 15.63 -22.03 34.57
N GLU A 379 15.22 -23.03 35.36
CA GLU A 379 16.12 -23.90 36.14
C GLU A 379 17.01 -24.77 35.25
N GLN A 380 16.45 -25.49 34.28
CA GLN A 380 17.18 -26.35 33.33
C GLN A 380 18.30 -25.59 32.60
N PHE A 381 18.03 -24.34 32.19
CA PHE A 381 19.00 -23.49 31.50
C PHE A 381 19.83 -22.59 32.44
N SER A 382 19.75 -22.82 33.76
CA SER A 382 20.51 -22.11 34.79
C SER A 382 20.42 -20.59 34.67
N ILE A 383 19.20 -20.08 34.55
CA ILE A 383 18.88 -18.65 34.62
C ILE A 383 18.36 -18.34 36.02
N ASP A 384 19.10 -17.50 36.75
CA ASP A 384 18.63 -16.89 38.01
C ASP A 384 17.52 -15.88 37.70
N ALA A 385 16.28 -16.37 37.69
CA ALA A 385 15.05 -15.62 37.43
C ALA A 385 13.84 -16.38 38.02
N GLN A 386 12.81 -15.65 38.47
CA GLN A 386 11.64 -16.26 39.11
C GLN A 386 10.33 -15.67 38.56
N VAL A 387 9.33 -16.53 38.37
CA VAL A 387 7.94 -16.10 38.10
C VAL A 387 7.35 -15.53 39.40
N THR A 388 7.24 -14.21 39.52
CA THR A 388 6.76 -13.54 40.75
C THR A 388 5.24 -13.36 40.78
N GLY A 389 4.58 -13.42 39.62
CA GLY A 389 3.14 -13.36 39.51
C GLY A 389 2.63 -13.54 38.08
N PHE A 390 1.33 -13.35 37.87
CA PHE A 390 0.73 -13.29 36.54
C PHE A 390 -0.50 -12.38 36.51
N THR A 391 -0.75 -11.79 35.35
CA THR A 391 -2.00 -11.08 35.03
C THR A 391 -2.73 -11.89 33.96
N ARG A 392 -3.92 -12.41 34.30
CA ARG A 392 -4.75 -13.23 33.39
C ARG A 392 -5.76 -12.35 32.64
N GLY A 393 -5.55 -12.19 31.34
CA GLY A 393 -6.54 -11.66 30.41
C GLY A 393 -7.49 -12.75 29.90
N PRO A 394 -8.44 -12.39 29.01
CA PRO A 394 -9.42 -13.35 28.47
C PRO A 394 -8.78 -14.43 27.59
N THR A 395 -7.83 -14.04 26.74
CA THR A 395 -7.27 -14.88 25.66
C THR A 395 -5.82 -15.28 25.89
N VAL A 396 -5.07 -14.48 26.65
CA VAL A 396 -3.68 -14.74 27.06
C VAL A 396 -3.51 -14.45 28.55
N THR A 397 -2.56 -15.14 29.19
CA THR A 397 -2.05 -14.78 30.51
C THR A 397 -0.63 -14.24 30.35
N ARG A 398 -0.32 -13.11 31.00
CA ARG A 398 1.04 -12.57 31.12
C ARG A 398 1.65 -13.03 32.44
N TYR A 399 2.61 -13.92 32.38
CA TYR A 399 3.45 -14.28 33.53
C TYR A 399 4.55 -13.24 33.70
N GLU A 400 4.80 -12.80 34.93
CA GLU A 400 5.79 -11.77 35.26
C GLU A 400 7.04 -12.44 35.84
N VAL A 401 8.16 -12.29 35.15
CA VAL A 401 9.44 -12.91 35.51
C VAL A 401 10.44 -11.84 35.91
N GLU A 402 10.85 -11.85 37.18
CA GLU A 402 11.92 -10.98 37.68
C GLU A 402 13.29 -11.64 37.48
N LEU A 403 14.30 -10.81 37.18
CA LEU A 403 15.67 -11.24 36.86
C LEU A 403 16.58 -11.05 38.07
N GLY A 404 17.40 -12.06 38.35
CA GLY A 404 18.43 -11.99 39.39
C GLY A 404 19.56 -11.00 39.06
N PRO A 405 20.34 -10.54 40.07
CA PRO A 405 21.36 -9.52 39.89
C PRO A 405 22.42 -9.89 38.83
N GLY A 406 22.51 -9.08 37.77
CA GLY A 406 23.45 -9.29 36.67
C GLY A 406 23.00 -10.25 35.58
N VAL A 407 21.79 -10.84 35.68
CA VAL A 407 21.20 -11.65 34.61
C VAL A 407 20.74 -10.75 33.47
N LYS A 408 21.22 -11.07 32.26
CA LYS A 408 20.90 -10.35 31.03
C LYS A 408 19.54 -10.75 30.46
N VAL A 409 18.74 -9.76 30.07
CA VAL A 409 17.42 -9.93 29.44
C VAL A 409 17.50 -10.84 28.21
N GLU A 410 18.59 -10.72 27.44
CA GLU A 410 18.85 -11.51 26.24
C GLU A 410 18.91 -13.02 26.51
N LYS A 411 19.21 -13.48 27.73
CA LYS A 411 19.13 -14.90 28.09
C LYS A 411 17.70 -15.42 28.00
N ILE A 412 16.71 -14.71 28.58
CA ILE A 412 15.29 -15.11 28.46
C ILE A 412 14.84 -15.01 27.00
N THR A 413 15.28 -13.97 26.27
CA THR A 413 14.98 -13.84 24.83
C THR A 413 15.48 -15.03 24.01
N ALA A 414 16.66 -15.57 24.32
CA ALA A 414 17.18 -16.77 23.68
C ALA A 414 16.32 -18.03 23.98
N LEU A 415 15.76 -18.15 25.20
CA LEU A 415 14.92 -19.29 25.58
C LEU A 415 13.49 -19.26 25.00
N THR A 416 13.10 -18.26 24.20
CA THR A 416 11.72 -18.13 23.66
C THR A 416 11.20 -19.45 23.06
N LYS A 417 12.03 -20.18 22.30
CA LYS A 417 11.67 -21.47 21.71
C LYS A 417 11.49 -22.59 22.74
N ASN A 418 12.32 -22.62 23.78
CA ASN A 418 12.32 -23.67 24.80
C ASN A 418 11.14 -23.47 25.76
N ILE A 419 10.83 -22.22 26.07
CA ILE A 419 9.59 -21.83 26.76
C ILE A 419 8.38 -22.27 25.93
N ALA A 420 8.32 -21.89 24.64
CA ALA A 420 7.24 -22.29 23.72
C ALA A 420 7.03 -23.81 23.64
N TYR A 421 8.12 -24.59 23.61
CA TYR A 421 8.07 -26.05 23.68
C TYR A 421 7.47 -26.54 25.01
N ALA A 422 7.98 -26.07 26.16
CA ALA A 422 7.51 -26.49 27.48
C ALA A 422 6.06 -26.07 27.81
N VAL A 423 5.59 -24.94 27.28
CA VAL A 423 4.17 -24.53 27.39
C VAL A 423 3.28 -25.10 26.28
N ALA A 424 3.82 -25.97 25.41
CA ALA A 424 3.13 -26.59 24.28
C ALA A 424 2.41 -25.61 23.33
N THR A 425 3.01 -24.43 23.09
CA THR A 425 2.50 -23.48 22.08
C THR A 425 3.60 -22.62 21.46
N ASP A 426 3.56 -22.52 20.14
CA ASP A 426 4.35 -21.64 19.29
C ASP A 426 4.09 -20.13 19.55
N ASN A 427 2.90 -19.78 20.04
CA ASN A 427 2.40 -18.41 20.14
C ASN A 427 2.81 -17.66 21.42
N VAL A 428 4.00 -17.94 21.96
CA VAL A 428 4.58 -17.21 23.10
C VAL A 428 5.13 -15.85 22.65
N ARG A 429 4.82 -14.79 23.43
CA ARG A 429 5.32 -13.43 23.20
C ARG A 429 6.02 -12.87 24.43
N LEU A 430 7.26 -12.41 24.25
CA LEU A 430 8.01 -11.72 25.30
C LEU A 430 7.80 -10.19 25.23
N LEU A 431 7.67 -9.57 26.41
CA LEU A 431 7.66 -8.13 26.64
C LEU A 431 8.75 -7.78 27.66
N ALA A 432 9.89 -7.27 27.18
CA ALA A 432 11.02 -6.93 28.02
C ALA A 432 11.47 -5.47 27.81
N PRO A 433 11.49 -4.63 28.86
CA PRO A 433 10.80 -4.79 30.14
C PRO A 433 9.27 -4.59 30.00
N ILE A 434 8.50 -5.01 31.01
CA ILE A 434 7.11 -4.57 31.18
C ILE A 434 7.10 -3.06 31.49
N PRO A 435 6.25 -2.24 30.83
CA PRO A 435 6.13 -0.82 31.15
C PRO A 435 5.81 -0.58 32.64
N GLY A 436 6.71 0.11 33.34
CA GLY A 436 6.54 0.43 34.76
C GLY A 436 6.95 -0.66 35.76
N LYS A 437 7.48 -1.82 35.31
CA LYS A 437 7.99 -2.90 36.19
C LYS A 437 9.39 -3.35 35.76
N SER A 438 10.24 -3.74 36.72
CA SER A 438 11.57 -4.33 36.45
C SER A 438 11.51 -5.84 36.16
N ALA A 439 10.52 -6.26 35.36
CA ALA A 439 10.24 -7.66 35.05
C ALA A 439 10.08 -7.88 33.54
N VAL A 440 10.29 -9.12 33.10
CA VAL A 440 10.00 -9.60 31.74
C VAL A 440 8.61 -10.24 31.75
N GLY A 441 7.73 -9.80 30.84
CA GLY A 441 6.42 -10.40 30.64
C GLY A 441 6.49 -11.53 29.62
N ILE A 442 5.99 -12.71 30.00
CA ILE A 442 5.79 -13.85 29.09
C ILE A 442 4.28 -13.98 28.86
N GLU A 443 3.81 -13.53 27.69
CA GLU A 443 2.41 -13.69 27.28
C GLU A 443 2.22 -15.06 26.61
N VAL A 444 1.39 -15.91 27.21
CA VAL A 444 1.07 -17.27 26.75
C VAL A 444 -0.45 -17.38 26.50
N PRO A 445 -0.89 -18.00 25.39
CA PRO A 445 -2.29 -18.36 25.15
C PRO A 445 -2.97 -19.07 26.33
N ASN A 446 -4.20 -18.67 26.65
CA ASN A 446 -5.06 -19.42 27.55
C ASN A 446 -5.62 -20.67 26.82
N SER A 447 -5.58 -21.82 27.49
CA SER A 447 -6.32 -23.01 27.07
C SER A 447 -7.82 -22.87 27.40
N ASP A 448 -8.15 -22.41 28.62
CA ASP A 448 -9.53 -22.16 29.05
C ASP A 448 -9.95 -20.69 28.85
N ARG A 449 -10.00 -20.25 27.58
CA ARG A 449 -10.30 -18.87 27.15
C ARG A 449 -11.68 -18.36 27.63
N GLU A 450 -11.78 -17.05 27.82
CA GLU A 450 -13.03 -16.36 28.17
C GLU A 450 -13.71 -15.76 26.93
N MET A 451 -15.02 -16.02 26.76
CA MET A 451 -15.83 -15.39 25.70
C MET A 451 -16.32 -14.01 26.16
N VAL A 452 -15.79 -12.95 25.57
CA VAL A 452 -16.18 -11.56 25.88
C VAL A 452 -17.54 -11.23 25.26
N ARG A 453 -18.60 -11.14 26.05
CA ARG A 453 -19.94 -10.75 25.57
C ARG A 453 -20.05 -9.24 25.35
N LEU A 454 -20.66 -8.84 24.24
CA LEU A 454 -20.90 -7.43 23.91
C LEU A 454 -21.72 -6.70 24.98
N GLY A 455 -22.75 -7.36 25.55
CA GLY A 455 -23.59 -6.77 26.59
C GLY A 455 -22.79 -6.25 27.78
N ASP A 456 -21.71 -6.94 28.18
CA ASP A 456 -20.87 -6.53 29.30
C ASP A 456 -19.97 -5.34 28.95
N VAL A 457 -19.47 -5.30 27.71
CA VAL A 457 -18.71 -4.16 27.17
C VAL A 457 -19.59 -2.91 27.13
N LEU A 458 -20.87 -3.03 26.75
CA LEU A 458 -21.81 -1.91 26.71
C LEU A 458 -22.32 -1.48 28.10
N ARG A 459 -22.52 -2.42 29.03
CA ARG A 459 -22.89 -2.16 30.43
C ARG A 459 -21.73 -1.70 31.32
N ALA A 460 -20.49 -1.73 30.83
CA ALA A 460 -19.32 -1.34 31.61
C ALA A 460 -19.41 0.13 32.10
N PRO A 461 -19.02 0.44 33.37
CA PRO A 461 -19.12 1.80 33.93
C PRO A 461 -18.28 2.90 33.23
N SER A 462 -17.39 2.52 32.30
CA SER A 462 -16.72 3.42 31.36
C SER A 462 -17.64 3.77 30.18
N THR A 463 -18.24 2.74 29.57
CA THR A 463 -19.09 2.82 28.37
C THR A 463 -20.43 3.52 28.62
N VAL A 464 -21.01 3.34 29.81
CA VAL A 464 -22.26 4.00 30.24
C VAL A 464 -22.05 5.49 30.52
N LYS A 465 -20.80 5.94 30.76
CA LYS A 465 -20.47 7.36 31.00
C LYS A 465 -20.20 8.17 29.73
N ASP A 466 -19.75 7.55 28.64
CA ASP A 466 -19.72 8.23 27.34
C ASP A 466 -21.12 8.12 26.72
N ASN A 467 -21.86 9.24 26.66
CA ASN A 467 -23.23 9.30 26.14
C ASN A 467 -23.31 9.47 24.62
N HIS A 468 -22.19 9.42 23.90
CA HIS A 468 -22.17 9.69 22.46
C HIS A 468 -22.75 8.50 21.65
N PRO A 469 -23.59 8.73 20.61
CA PRO A 469 -24.22 7.65 19.83
C PRO A 469 -23.19 6.72 19.17
N MET A 470 -22.21 7.31 18.46
CA MET A 470 -21.17 6.60 17.69
C MET A 470 -20.09 5.87 18.52
N VAL A 471 -20.41 5.41 19.73
CA VAL A 471 -19.50 4.62 20.59
C VAL A 471 -19.80 3.14 20.41
N ILE A 472 -18.76 2.35 20.16
CA ILE A 472 -18.84 0.91 19.88
C ILE A 472 -18.04 0.10 20.90
N GLY A 473 -18.55 -1.08 21.26
CA GLY A 473 -17.84 -2.06 22.06
C GLY A 473 -16.77 -2.74 21.22
N LEU A 474 -15.48 -2.57 21.57
CA LEU A 474 -14.40 -3.31 20.91
C LEU A 474 -14.21 -4.69 21.57
N GLY A 475 -14.27 -4.76 22.90
CA GLY A 475 -14.09 -6.01 23.65
C GLY A 475 -13.38 -5.82 24.99
N LYS A 476 -12.37 -6.64 25.28
CA LYS A 476 -11.47 -6.49 26.44
C LYS A 476 -10.01 -6.44 26.00
N ASP A 477 -9.15 -5.78 26.78
CA ASP A 477 -7.69 -5.86 26.60
C ASP A 477 -7.10 -7.13 27.24
N ILE A 478 -5.78 -7.30 27.10
CA ILE A 478 -4.97 -8.38 27.68
C ILE A 478 -4.88 -8.35 29.23
N GLU A 479 -5.41 -7.33 29.88
CA GLU A 479 -5.47 -7.19 31.35
C GLU A 479 -6.92 -7.32 31.86
N GLY A 480 -7.89 -7.52 30.96
CA GLY A 480 -9.30 -7.75 31.25
C GLY A 480 -10.16 -6.48 31.29
N HIS A 481 -9.59 -5.30 31.02
CA HIS A 481 -10.34 -4.05 31.01
C HIS A 481 -11.26 -3.97 29.78
N PHE A 482 -12.49 -3.48 29.96
CA PHE A 482 -13.41 -3.25 28.84
C PHE A 482 -12.94 -2.11 27.94
N VAL A 483 -12.81 -2.40 26.63
CA VAL A 483 -12.35 -1.46 25.61
C VAL A 483 -13.50 -1.06 24.70
N THR A 484 -13.68 0.25 24.57
CA THR A 484 -14.64 0.89 23.65
C THR A 484 -13.95 1.96 22.84
N ALA A 485 -14.47 2.25 21.65
CA ALA A 485 -13.98 3.36 20.83
C ALA A 485 -15.15 4.20 20.28
N ASN A 486 -14.89 5.48 20.00
CA ASN A 486 -15.88 6.40 19.44
C ASN A 486 -15.49 6.75 18.00
N LEU A 487 -16.34 6.43 17.04
CA LEU A 487 -16.07 6.58 15.61
C LEU A 487 -15.86 8.04 15.19
N THR A 488 -16.40 9.06 15.88
CA THR A 488 -16.08 10.48 15.56
C THR A 488 -14.63 10.87 15.91
N LYS A 489 -14.02 10.13 16.85
CA LYS A 489 -12.62 10.27 17.24
C LYS A 489 -11.69 9.48 16.29
N MET A 490 -12.18 8.36 15.73
CA MET A 490 -11.51 7.53 14.72
C MET A 490 -12.34 7.48 13.41
N PRO A 491 -12.38 8.57 12.61
CA PRO A 491 -13.45 8.83 11.62
C PRO A 491 -13.59 7.75 10.54
N HIS A 492 -12.50 7.05 10.24
CA HIS A 492 -12.48 5.91 9.32
C HIS A 492 -11.64 4.79 9.94
N LEU A 493 -12.08 3.55 9.73
CA LEU A 493 -11.51 2.34 10.31
C LEU A 493 -11.28 1.29 9.22
N LEU A 494 -10.05 0.79 9.12
CA LEU A 494 -9.71 -0.38 8.30
C LEU A 494 -9.76 -1.63 9.19
N VAL A 495 -10.56 -2.63 8.80
CA VAL A 495 -10.69 -3.92 9.49
C VAL A 495 -10.23 -5.04 8.57
N ALA A 496 -9.40 -5.97 9.04
CA ALA A 496 -8.97 -7.08 8.20
C ALA A 496 -8.55 -8.31 9.01
N GLY A 497 -8.64 -9.48 8.39
CA GLY A 497 -8.25 -10.77 8.95
C GLY A 497 -8.75 -11.93 8.10
N SER A 498 -8.20 -13.13 8.27
CA SER A 498 -8.60 -14.32 7.51
C SER A 498 -10.02 -14.80 7.88
N THR A 499 -10.59 -15.69 7.09
CA THR A 499 -11.87 -16.35 7.42
C THR A 499 -11.76 -17.08 8.77
N GLY A 500 -12.75 -16.90 9.66
CA GLY A 500 -12.72 -17.43 11.03
C GLY A 500 -11.86 -16.64 12.05
N SER A 501 -11.14 -15.59 11.63
CA SER A 501 -10.29 -14.79 12.53
C SER A 501 -11.05 -13.96 13.57
N GLY A 502 -12.29 -13.57 13.27
CA GLY A 502 -13.16 -12.73 14.12
C GLY A 502 -13.79 -11.53 13.42
N LYS A 503 -13.32 -11.16 12.22
CA LYS A 503 -13.77 -9.99 11.42
C LYS A 503 -15.28 -9.76 11.47
N SER A 504 -16.08 -10.74 11.04
CA SER A 504 -17.53 -10.57 10.87
C SER A 504 -18.28 -10.48 12.20
N SER A 505 -17.82 -11.22 13.22
CA SER A 505 -18.36 -11.10 14.59
C SER A 505 -18.12 -9.69 15.16
N PHE A 506 -17.00 -9.05 14.82
CA PHE A 506 -16.76 -7.64 15.14
C PHE A 506 -17.64 -6.68 14.34
N VAL A 507 -17.86 -6.90 13.04
CA VAL A 507 -18.78 -6.06 12.25
C VAL A 507 -20.20 -6.13 12.85
N ASN A 508 -20.63 -7.32 13.25
CA ASN A 508 -21.91 -7.52 13.96
C ASN A 508 -21.93 -6.86 15.35
N SER A 509 -20.89 -7.01 16.18
CA SER A 509 -20.88 -6.38 17.51
C SER A 509 -20.75 -4.85 17.45
N MET A 510 -20.13 -4.32 16.39
CA MET A 510 -20.14 -2.89 16.04
C MET A 510 -21.54 -2.40 15.63
N LEU A 511 -22.24 -3.12 14.75
CA LEU A 511 -23.61 -2.77 14.31
C LEU A 511 -24.60 -2.80 15.48
N VAL A 512 -24.59 -3.87 16.27
CA VAL A 512 -25.43 -4.00 17.47
C VAL A 512 -25.08 -2.91 18.50
N SER A 513 -23.80 -2.52 18.63
CA SER A 513 -23.41 -1.38 19.49
C SER A 513 -24.08 -0.06 19.05
N LEU A 514 -24.19 0.18 17.74
CA LEU A 514 -24.82 1.39 17.21
C LEU A 514 -26.34 1.34 17.39
N LEU A 515 -26.99 0.21 17.08
CA LEU A 515 -28.43 0.03 17.27
C LEU A 515 -28.86 0.21 18.74
N ALA A 516 -28.05 -0.28 19.69
CA ALA A 516 -28.28 -0.15 21.12
C ALA A 516 -28.03 1.28 21.68
N ARG A 517 -27.52 2.22 20.88
CA ARG A 517 -27.02 3.53 21.36
C ARG A 517 -27.42 4.75 20.55
N ALA A 518 -27.83 4.58 19.29
CA ALA A 518 -28.16 5.66 18.35
C ALA A 518 -29.52 5.42 17.69
N THR A 519 -30.32 6.48 17.56
CA THR A 519 -31.60 6.44 16.84
C THR A 519 -31.39 6.79 15.34
N PRO A 520 -32.37 6.54 14.46
CA PRO A 520 -32.27 6.89 13.04
C PRO A 520 -31.96 8.38 12.80
N ASP A 521 -32.45 9.29 13.63
CA ASP A 521 -32.18 10.74 13.54
C ASP A 521 -30.74 11.14 13.94
N GLU A 522 -29.97 10.20 14.49
CA GLU A 522 -28.59 10.43 14.93
C GLU A 522 -27.56 9.61 14.15
N CYS A 523 -27.89 8.40 13.73
CA CYS A 523 -27.02 7.55 12.93
C CYS A 523 -27.82 6.87 11.81
N ARG A 524 -27.41 7.13 10.58
CA ARG A 524 -27.94 6.50 9.36
C ARG A 524 -26.85 5.66 8.70
N MET A 525 -27.22 4.59 8.02
CA MET A 525 -26.29 3.55 7.59
C MET A 525 -26.38 3.26 6.09
N ILE A 526 -25.24 2.99 5.47
CA ILE A 526 -25.12 2.33 4.16
C ILE A 526 -24.35 1.04 4.37
N LEU A 527 -24.98 -0.10 4.09
CA LEU A 527 -24.39 -1.43 4.25
C LEU A 527 -24.09 -2.02 2.87
N VAL A 528 -22.85 -2.48 2.67
CA VAL A 528 -22.39 -3.14 1.45
C VAL A 528 -21.93 -4.55 1.79
N ASP A 529 -22.73 -5.54 1.37
CA ASP A 529 -22.43 -6.97 1.49
C ASP A 529 -22.54 -7.61 0.09
N PRO A 530 -21.43 -7.76 -0.66
CA PRO A 530 -21.44 -8.35 -1.99
C PRO A 530 -21.67 -9.87 -1.98
N LYS A 531 -21.76 -10.51 -0.81
CA LYS A 531 -21.91 -11.97 -0.65
C LYS A 531 -23.27 -12.38 -0.07
N MET A 532 -24.03 -11.44 0.49
CA MET A 532 -25.34 -11.64 1.14
C MET A 532 -25.28 -12.57 2.37
N VAL A 533 -24.15 -12.62 3.08
CA VAL A 533 -23.95 -13.55 4.22
C VAL A 533 -24.00 -12.84 5.57
N GLU A 534 -23.33 -11.71 5.70
CA GLU A 534 -22.94 -11.15 7.00
C GLU A 534 -23.88 -10.02 7.44
N LEU A 535 -24.37 -9.22 6.49
CA LEU A 535 -25.21 -8.04 6.78
C LEU A 535 -26.70 -8.26 6.50
N THR A 536 -27.07 -9.33 5.79
CA THR A 536 -28.45 -9.70 5.47
C THR A 536 -29.43 -9.66 6.67
N PRO A 537 -29.05 -10.02 7.93
CA PRO A 537 -29.95 -9.90 9.08
C PRO A 537 -30.48 -8.48 9.34
N TYR A 538 -29.75 -7.43 8.94
CA TYR A 538 -30.11 -6.02 9.19
C TYR A 538 -31.02 -5.41 8.12
N GLU A 539 -31.43 -6.16 7.08
CA GLU A 539 -32.26 -5.60 5.99
C GLU A 539 -33.56 -5.01 6.55
N GLY A 540 -33.86 -3.77 6.17
CA GLY A 540 -35.06 -3.05 6.58
C GLY A 540 -35.08 -2.46 8.00
N ILE A 541 -33.94 -2.30 8.69
CA ILE A 541 -33.87 -1.44 9.91
C ILE A 541 -34.08 0.04 9.55
N PRO A 542 -34.74 0.85 10.41
CA PRO A 542 -35.02 2.27 10.12
C PRO A 542 -33.77 3.16 10.00
N HIS A 543 -32.60 2.70 10.44
CA HIS A 543 -31.33 3.40 10.25
C HIS A 543 -30.80 3.35 8.81
N LEU A 544 -31.30 2.46 7.94
CA LEU A 544 -30.78 2.33 6.57
C LEU A 544 -31.18 3.50 5.65
N ILE A 545 -30.22 4.02 4.89
CA ILE A 545 -30.44 5.02 3.83
C ILE A 545 -30.91 4.33 2.52
N THR A 546 -30.54 3.07 2.34
CA THR A 546 -30.79 2.24 1.14
C THR A 546 -30.88 0.78 1.56
N PRO A 547 -31.60 -0.10 0.82
CA PRO A 547 -31.45 -1.55 0.96
C PRO A 547 -29.98 -1.97 0.87
N ILE A 548 -29.63 -3.12 1.47
CA ILE A 548 -28.25 -3.62 1.51
C ILE A 548 -27.70 -3.75 0.09
N ILE A 549 -26.53 -3.16 -0.14
CA ILE A 549 -25.95 -3.06 -1.47
C ILE A 549 -25.12 -4.31 -1.76
N THR A 550 -25.65 -5.15 -2.65
CA THR A 550 -25.07 -6.46 -3.01
C THR A 550 -24.31 -6.45 -4.34
N GLN A 551 -24.42 -5.37 -5.13
CA GLN A 551 -23.77 -5.24 -6.44
C GLN A 551 -22.59 -4.25 -6.35
N PRO A 552 -21.34 -4.65 -6.63
CA PRO A 552 -20.18 -3.77 -6.48
C PRO A 552 -20.27 -2.42 -7.23
N LYS A 553 -20.90 -2.40 -8.42
CA LYS A 553 -21.13 -1.15 -9.17
C LYS A 553 -22.11 -0.19 -8.48
N LYS A 554 -23.14 -0.72 -7.80
CA LYS A 554 -24.06 0.09 -6.98
C LYS A 554 -23.37 0.60 -5.71
N ALA A 555 -22.43 -0.15 -5.16
CA ALA A 555 -21.63 0.28 -4.01
C ALA A 555 -20.66 1.42 -4.38
N ALA A 556 -20.02 1.34 -5.56
CA ALA A 556 -19.26 2.46 -6.11
C ALA A 556 -20.13 3.72 -6.30
N ALA A 557 -21.36 3.57 -6.82
CA ALA A 557 -22.31 4.68 -6.94
C ALA A 557 -22.70 5.27 -5.57
N ALA A 558 -22.94 4.44 -4.56
CA ALA A 558 -23.25 4.91 -3.20
C ALA A 558 -22.04 5.59 -2.52
N LEU A 559 -20.81 5.13 -2.77
CA LEU A 559 -19.59 5.81 -2.33
C LEU A 559 -19.43 7.18 -3.02
N ALA A 560 -19.80 7.32 -4.29
CA ALA A 560 -19.84 8.61 -4.98
C ALA A 560 -20.95 9.52 -4.42
N TRP A 561 -22.15 8.99 -4.15
CA TRP A 561 -23.23 9.73 -3.50
C TRP A 561 -22.83 10.25 -2.10
N LEU A 562 -22.05 9.47 -1.32
CA LEU A 562 -21.48 9.93 -0.05
C LEU A 562 -20.49 11.09 -0.20
N VAL A 563 -19.80 11.22 -1.33
CA VAL A 563 -18.98 12.41 -1.62
C VAL A 563 -19.87 13.63 -1.90
N GLU A 564 -21.01 13.45 -2.58
CA GLU A 564 -21.96 14.52 -2.88
C GLU A 564 -22.68 15.03 -1.62
N GLU A 565 -23.21 14.11 -0.80
CA GLU A 565 -23.80 14.42 0.52
C GLU A 565 -22.78 15.08 1.47
N MET A 566 -21.51 14.65 1.43
CA MET A 566 -20.43 15.31 2.16
C MET A 566 -20.21 16.75 1.68
N GLU A 567 -20.15 16.99 0.37
CA GLU A 567 -19.92 18.33 -0.17
C GLU A 567 -21.14 19.24 0.00
N GLN A 568 -22.37 18.71 -0.03
CA GLN A 568 -23.59 19.44 0.31
C GLN A 568 -23.60 19.89 1.78
N ARG A 569 -23.30 18.97 2.73
CA ARG A 569 -23.14 19.32 4.15
C ARG A 569 -22.07 20.38 4.37
N TYR A 570 -20.98 20.33 3.62
CA TYR A 570 -19.94 21.37 3.68
C TYR A 570 -20.41 22.73 3.16
N GLN A 571 -21.27 22.78 2.14
CA GLN A 571 -21.88 24.03 1.66
C GLN A 571 -22.82 24.63 2.71
N ASP A 572 -23.70 23.82 3.31
CA ASP A 572 -24.63 24.29 4.35
C ASP A 572 -23.91 24.71 5.65
N MET A 573 -22.87 23.99 6.06
CA MET A 573 -22.00 24.43 7.16
C MET A 573 -21.29 25.75 6.85
N GLN A 574 -20.76 25.93 5.63
CA GLN A 574 -20.07 27.17 5.22
C GLN A 574 -21.02 28.37 5.16
N ALA A 575 -22.22 28.20 4.57
CA ALA A 575 -23.24 29.24 4.51
C ALA A 575 -23.61 29.74 5.93
N ASN A 576 -23.76 28.82 6.87
CA ASN A 576 -24.08 29.10 8.27
C ASN A 576 -22.85 29.38 9.15
N LYS A 577 -21.64 29.46 8.56
CA LYS A 577 -20.36 29.77 9.22
C LYS A 577 -19.96 28.80 10.34
N VAL A 578 -20.39 27.55 10.23
CA VAL A 578 -20.11 26.43 11.14
C VAL A 578 -18.92 25.59 10.61
N ARG A 579 -18.23 24.86 11.51
CA ARG A 579 -17.09 23.99 11.16
C ARG A 579 -17.35 22.49 11.30
N HIS A 580 -18.34 22.09 12.10
CA HIS A 580 -18.60 20.70 12.47
C HIS A 580 -20.11 20.42 12.52
N ILE A 581 -20.51 19.22 12.11
CA ILE A 581 -21.92 18.81 12.05
C ILE A 581 -22.61 18.92 13.42
N ASP A 582 -21.91 18.62 14.52
CA ASP A 582 -22.39 18.75 15.90
C ASP A 582 -22.87 20.18 16.20
N ASP A 583 -22.12 21.18 15.77
CA ASP A 583 -22.41 22.58 16.03
C ASP A 583 -23.52 23.09 15.10
N TYR A 584 -23.62 22.54 13.89
CA TYR A 584 -24.72 22.81 12.96
C TYR A 584 -26.03 22.26 13.53
N ASN A 585 -26.00 21.01 14.02
CA ASN A 585 -27.14 20.34 14.63
C ASN A 585 -27.62 21.06 15.90
N LYS A 586 -26.70 21.51 16.76
CA LYS A 586 -27.05 22.36 17.94
C LYS A 586 -27.78 23.63 17.49
N LYS A 587 -27.25 24.32 16.48
CA LYS A 587 -27.83 25.57 15.98
C LYS A 587 -29.20 25.39 15.33
N VAL A 588 -29.39 24.35 14.51
CA VAL A 588 -30.70 23.99 13.95
C VAL A 588 -31.70 23.63 15.07
N ARG A 589 -31.32 22.76 16.03
CA ARG A 589 -32.19 22.39 17.17
C ARG A 589 -32.55 23.60 18.06
N SER A 590 -31.72 24.64 18.11
CA SER A 590 -31.99 25.89 18.84
C SER A 590 -32.69 26.99 18.02
N GLY A 591 -32.93 26.77 16.72
CA GLY A 591 -33.52 27.78 15.82
C GLY A 591 -32.58 28.93 15.43
N GLU A 592 -31.27 28.83 15.68
CA GLU A 592 -30.28 29.83 15.20
C GLU A 592 -30.00 29.68 13.69
N ILE A 593 -30.20 28.48 13.14
CA ILE A 593 -30.19 28.21 11.70
C ILE A 593 -31.63 27.89 11.27
N THR A 594 -32.17 28.75 10.41
CA THR A 594 -33.50 28.59 9.77
C THR A 594 -33.36 28.71 8.26
N ALA A 595 -34.37 28.25 7.51
CA ALA A 595 -34.43 28.42 6.07
C ALA A 595 -34.27 29.91 5.66
N PRO A 596 -33.57 30.23 4.56
CA PRO A 596 -33.54 31.59 4.01
C PRO A 596 -34.97 32.06 3.66
N PRO A 597 -35.34 33.33 3.91
CA PRO A 597 -36.67 33.84 3.58
C PRO A 597 -37.01 33.64 2.09
N GLY A 598 -38.11 32.94 1.81
CA GLY A 598 -38.53 32.59 0.45
C GLY A 598 -37.99 31.25 -0.08
N SER A 599 -37.27 30.47 0.73
CA SER A 599 -36.89 29.09 0.42
C SER A 599 -37.88 28.08 0.98
N GLU A 600 -38.28 27.09 0.16
CA GLU A 600 -39.09 25.93 0.59
C GLU A 600 -38.25 24.88 1.35
N ARG A 601 -36.92 25.03 1.37
CA ARG A 601 -35.99 24.06 1.96
C ARG A 601 -35.93 24.19 3.49
N GLU A 602 -36.55 23.25 4.19
CA GLU A 602 -36.43 23.10 5.64
C GLU A 602 -35.02 22.62 6.04
N TYR A 603 -34.38 23.31 7.00
CA TYR A 603 -33.14 22.85 7.61
C TYR A 603 -33.43 21.93 8.80
N ARG A 604 -33.11 20.65 8.65
CA ARG A 604 -33.16 19.64 9.71
C ARG A 604 -31.75 19.32 10.24
N PRO A 605 -31.59 18.80 11.47
CA PRO A 605 -30.31 18.28 11.94
C PRO A 605 -29.84 17.12 11.06
N TYR A 606 -28.55 17.07 10.75
CA TYR A 606 -27.96 16.00 9.95
C TYR A 606 -27.53 14.81 10.83
N PRO A 607 -28.03 13.58 10.61
CA PRO A 607 -27.52 12.40 11.29
C PRO A 607 -26.07 12.11 10.85
N TYR A 608 -25.29 11.46 11.72
CA TYR A 608 -24.04 10.84 11.30
C TYR A 608 -24.34 9.77 10.25
N ILE A 609 -23.47 9.62 9.23
CA ILE A 609 -23.60 8.52 8.27
C ILE A 609 -22.48 7.51 8.50
N MET A 610 -22.84 6.26 8.74
CA MET A 610 -21.95 5.11 8.84
C MET A 610 -22.03 4.28 7.56
N ALA A 611 -21.01 4.37 6.71
CA ALA A 611 -20.84 3.48 5.57
C ALA A 611 -19.98 2.27 5.97
N ILE A 612 -20.49 1.06 5.76
CA ILE A 612 -19.83 -0.20 6.12
C ILE A 612 -19.71 -1.07 4.87
N VAL A 613 -18.49 -1.47 4.54
CA VAL A 613 -18.18 -2.40 3.45
C VAL A 613 -17.60 -3.66 4.06
N ASP A 614 -18.28 -4.81 3.93
CA ASP A 614 -17.81 -6.04 4.56
C ASP A 614 -16.60 -6.68 3.84
N GLU A 615 -16.57 -6.57 2.51
CA GLU A 615 -15.48 -7.05 1.66
C GLU A 615 -15.12 -6.00 0.60
N LEU A 616 -14.17 -5.13 0.95
CA LEU A 616 -13.58 -4.15 0.05
C LEU A 616 -12.94 -4.80 -1.19
N ALA A 617 -12.45 -6.04 -1.07
CA ALA A 617 -11.80 -6.74 -2.17
C ALA A 617 -12.70 -6.90 -3.39
N ASP A 618 -13.98 -7.23 -3.20
CA ASP A 618 -14.91 -7.47 -4.31
C ASP A 618 -15.32 -6.14 -5.01
N LEU A 619 -15.24 -5.02 -4.30
CA LEU A 619 -15.35 -3.67 -4.88
C LEU A 619 -14.11 -3.33 -5.72
N MET A 620 -12.91 -3.50 -5.13
CA MET A 620 -11.62 -3.21 -5.80
C MET A 620 -11.37 -4.11 -7.02
N MET A 621 -11.90 -5.34 -7.04
CA MET A 621 -11.85 -6.22 -8.21
C MET A 621 -12.81 -5.80 -9.33
N THR A 622 -13.82 -4.96 -9.05
CA THR A 622 -14.86 -4.58 -10.03
C THR A 622 -14.68 -3.15 -10.57
N ALA A 623 -14.35 -2.19 -9.70
CA ALA A 623 -14.26 -0.77 -10.01
C ALA A 623 -13.17 -0.07 -9.17
N PRO A 624 -11.89 -0.50 -9.25
CA PRO A 624 -10.84 -0.08 -8.31
C PRO A 624 -10.64 1.43 -8.27
N ARG A 625 -10.65 2.09 -9.43
CA ARG A 625 -10.46 3.54 -9.53
C ARG A 625 -11.58 4.31 -8.82
N ASP A 626 -12.83 4.04 -9.19
CA ASP A 626 -13.97 4.83 -8.72
C ASP A 626 -14.18 4.65 -7.21
N VAL A 627 -13.91 3.43 -6.71
CA VAL A 627 -13.91 3.09 -5.29
C VAL A 627 -12.76 3.77 -4.55
N GLU A 628 -11.52 3.73 -5.06
CA GLU A 628 -10.37 4.39 -4.45
C GLU A 628 -10.49 5.93 -4.45
N ASP A 629 -10.87 6.53 -5.58
CA ASP A 629 -11.09 7.98 -5.72
C ASP A 629 -12.18 8.46 -4.74
N ALA A 630 -13.27 7.71 -4.57
CA ALA A 630 -14.33 8.03 -3.60
C ALA A 630 -13.85 7.84 -2.15
N ILE A 631 -13.18 6.73 -1.81
CA ILE A 631 -12.63 6.49 -0.47
C ILE A 631 -11.65 7.60 -0.08
N VAL A 632 -10.75 8.01 -0.98
CA VAL A 632 -9.78 9.09 -0.72
C VAL A 632 -10.49 10.43 -0.51
N ARG A 633 -11.50 10.78 -1.32
CA ARG A 633 -12.28 12.02 -1.15
C ARG A 633 -13.04 12.05 0.17
N ILE A 634 -13.71 10.96 0.54
CA ILE A 634 -14.40 10.81 1.83
C ILE A 634 -13.37 10.97 2.96
N THR A 635 -12.35 10.11 3.01
CA THR A 635 -11.42 10.01 4.15
C THR A 635 -10.62 11.28 4.45
N GLN A 636 -10.42 12.15 3.45
CA GLN A 636 -9.75 13.45 3.64
C GLN A 636 -10.64 14.57 4.22
N LYS A 637 -11.97 14.50 4.06
CA LYS A 637 -12.90 15.61 4.37
C LYS A 637 -14.03 15.22 5.33
N ALA A 638 -14.52 13.98 5.27
CA ALA A 638 -15.80 13.55 5.83
C ALA A 638 -15.96 13.72 7.34
N ARG A 639 -14.86 13.68 8.11
CA ARG A 639 -14.85 13.79 9.58
C ARG A 639 -15.69 14.95 10.12
N ALA A 640 -15.64 16.13 9.48
CA ALA A 640 -16.37 17.31 9.97
C ALA A 640 -17.84 17.35 9.54
N ALA A 641 -18.19 16.64 8.46
CA ALA A 641 -19.55 16.48 7.95
C ALA A 641 -20.32 15.33 8.65
N GLY A 642 -19.69 14.61 9.59
CA GLY A 642 -20.28 13.49 10.30
C GLY A 642 -20.38 12.20 9.48
N ILE A 643 -19.60 12.07 8.41
CA ILE A 643 -19.60 10.90 7.54
C ILE A 643 -18.38 10.03 7.89
N HIS A 644 -18.65 8.74 8.07
CA HIS A 644 -17.73 7.76 8.67
C HIS A 644 -17.72 6.48 7.85
N LEU A 645 -16.56 5.82 7.77
CA LEU A 645 -16.33 4.70 6.85
C LEU A 645 -15.62 3.55 7.56
N VAL A 646 -16.21 2.36 7.51
CA VAL A 646 -15.61 1.11 7.98
C VAL A 646 -15.37 0.22 6.77
N LEU A 647 -14.10 -0.01 6.46
CA LEU A 647 -13.66 -0.85 5.35
C LEU A 647 -13.17 -2.18 5.91
N ALA A 648 -13.93 -3.24 5.73
CA ALA A 648 -13.52 -4.60 6.07
C ALA A 648 -13.04 -5.37 4.84
N THR A 649 -12.10 -6.31 5.03
CA THR A 649 -11.64 -7.24 3.98
C THR A 649 -11.15 -8.57 4.56
N GLN A 650 -11.41 -9.68 3.86
CA GLN A 650 -10.77 -10.98 4.13
C GLN A 650 -9.50 -11.20 3.29
N ARG A 651 -9.22 -10.30 2.34
CA ARG A 651 -8.05 -10.32 1.44
C ARG A 651 -7.16 -9.09 1.68
N PRO A 652 -6.28 -9.12 2.69
CA PRO A 652 -5.33 -8.03 2.97
C PRO A 652 -4.14 -8.03 1.98
N SER A 653 -4.41 -7.92 0.67
CA SER A 653 -3.37 -7.71 -0.35
C SER A 653 -3.10 -6.22 -0.60
N VAL A 654 -1.96 -5.90 -1.21
CA VAL A 654 -1.57 -4.52 -1.56
C VAL A 654 -2.53 -3.89 -2.57
N ASP A 655 -3.15 -4.70 -3.42
CA ASP A 655 -4.07 -4.28 -4.49
C ASP A 655 -5.47 -3.93 -3.95
N VAL A 656 -5.86 -4.52 -2.81
CA VAL A 656 -7.10 -4.19 -2.10
C VAL A 656 -6.88 -3.08 -1.08
N VAL A 657 -5.75 -3.12 -0.36
CA VAL A 657 -5.42 -2.18 0.71
C VAL A 657 -4.24 -1.31 0.26
N THR A 658 -4.54 -0.43 -0.69
CA THR A 658 -3.56 0.38 -1.41
C THR A 658 -2.83 1.39 -0.51
N GLY A 659 -1.69 1.92 -1.00
CA GLY A 659 -0.96 2.99 -0.32
C GLY A 659 -1.80 4.25 -0.03
N LEU A 660 -2.76 4.59 -0.91
CA LEU A 660 -3.66 5.72 -0.70
C LEU A 660 -4.67 5.43 0.41
N ILE A 661 -5.30 4.26 0.41
CA ILE A 661 -6.24 3.84 1.47
C ILE A 661 -5.54 3.85 2.83
N LYS A 662 -4.34 3.26 2.94
CA LYS A 662 -3.56 3.22 4.18
C LYS A 662 -3.08 4.57 4.71
N THR A 663 -2.93 5.55 3.83
CA THR A 663 -2.50 6.91 4.18
C THR A 663 -3.66 7.73 4.74
N ASN A 664 -4.87 7.54 4.22
CA ASN A 664 -6.05 8.33 4.63
C ASN A 664 -6.94 7.62 5.68
N VAL A 665 -6.79 6.30 5.88
CA VAL A 665 -7.44 5.54 6.97
C VAL A 665 -6.40 5.19 8.05
N PRO A 666 -6.16 6.06 9.05
CA PRO A 666 -5.12 5.84 10.06
C PRO A 666 -5.47 4.74 11.06
N SER A 667 -6.74 4.63 11.45
CA SER A 667 -7.19 3.66 12.46
C SER A 667 -7.33 2.27 11.85
N ARG A 668 -6.73 1.26 12.47
CA ARG A 668 -6.71 -0.13 11.99
C ARG A 668 -7.14 -1.11 13.08
N LEU A 669 -7.79 -2.19 12.66
CA LEU A 669 -8.10 -3.36 13.48
C LEU A 669 -7.76 -4.63 12.69
N ALA A 670 -6.64 -5.27 13.04
CA ALA A 670 -6.22 -6.52 12.42
C ALA A 670 -6.58 -7.70 13.33
N PHE A 671 -7.48 -8.57 12.87
CA PHE A 671 -7.63 -9.92 13.41
C PHE A 671 -6.50 -10.82 12.88
N ALA A 672 -6.50 -12.10 13.27
CA ALA A 672 -5.51 -13.07 12.79
C ALA A 672 -5.38 -13.09 11.26
N THR A 673 -4.14 -13.12 10.78
CA THR A 673 -3.80 -13.17 9.35
C THR A 673 -2.90 -14.34 9.03
N SER A 674 -3.06 -14.92 7.83
CA SER A 674 -2.30 -16.10 7.39
C SER A 674 -0.79 -15.88 7.24
N SER A 675 -0.33 -14.63 7.07
CA SER A 675 1.10 -14.35 6.86
C SER A 675 1.61 -13.03 7.47
N LEU A 676 2.93 -12.99 7.68
CA LEU A 676 3.70 -11.81 8.05
C LEU A 676 3.59 -10.66 7.02
N THR A 677 3.28 -11.00 5.77
CA THR A 677 3.01 -10.03 4.70
C THR A 677 1.66 -9.35 4.89
N ASP A 678 0.62 -10.12 5.18
CA ASP A 678 -0.74 -9.62 5.45
C ASP A 678 -0.77 -8.66 6.64
N SER A 679 -0.11 -9.03 7.76
CA SER A 679 0.04 -8.14 8.92
C SER A 679 0.65 -6.79 8.55
N ARG A 680 1.66 -6.78 7.66
CA ARG A 680 2.28 -5.53 7.17
C ARG A 680 1.42 -4.78 6.16
N VAL A 681 0.56 -5.47 5.41
CA VAL A 681 -0.42 -4.77 4.58
C VAL A 681 -1.36 -3.98 5.49
N ILE A 682 -1.92 -4.58 6.54
CA ILE A 682 -2.91 -3.91 7.41
C ILE A 682 -2.26 -2.89 8.37
N LEU A 683 -1.30 -3.33 9.18
CA LEU A 683 -0.75 -2.57 10.31
C LEU A 683 0.52 -1.79 9.98
N ASP A 684 1.09 -1.97 8.79
CA ASP A 684 2.46 -1.54 8.42
C ASP A 684 3.58 -2.17 9.30
N GLN A 685 3.23 -3.10 10.19
CA GLN A 685 4.13 -3.80 11.11
C GLN A 685 3.73 -5.29 11.29
N PRO A 686 4.64 -6.16 11.76
CA PRO A 686 4.30 -7.53 12.14
C PRO A 686 3.46 -7.58 13.44
N GLY A 687 2.78 -8.70 13.65
CA GLY A 687 2.06 -9.05 14.87
C GLY A 687 0.74 -9.77 14.63
N ALA A 688 0.03 -9.51 13.53
CA ALA A 688 -1.28 -10.12 13.26
C ALA A 688 -1.17 -11.59 12.83
N GLU A 689 0.02 -12.01 12.37
CA GLU A 689 0.36 -13.40 12.09
C GLU A 689 0.57 -14.26 13.36
N LYS A 690 0.41 -13.68 14.55
CA LYS A 690 0.58 -14.32 15.88
C LYS A 690 -0.66 -14.15 16.78
N LEU A 691 -1.78 -13.83 16.15
CA LEU A 691 -3.09 -13.80 16.78
C LEU A 691 -3.76 -15.16 16.59
N ILE A 692 -4.49 -15.60 17.61
CA ILE A 692 -4.92 -16.99 17.78
C ILE A 692 -6.36 -17.21 17.26
N GLY A 693 -6.82 -16.31 16.39
CA GLY A 693 -8.17 -16.26 15.82
C GLY A 693 -9.27 -16.01 16.85
N MET A 694 -10.52 -16.34 16.48
CA MET A 694 -11.69 -16.27 17.36
C MET A 694 -11.89 -14.93 18.08
N GLY A 695 -11.62 -13.81 17.38
CA GLY A 695 -11.77 -12.45 17.89
C GLY A 695 -10.50 -11.82 18.49
N ASP A 696 -9.40 -12.57 18.62
CA ASP A 696 -8.10 -12.01 19.04
C ASP A 696 -7.56 -11.04 17.95
N ALA A 697 -7.28 -9.80 18.35
CA ALA A 697 -7.02 -8.70 17.43
C ALA A 697 -5.95 -7.70 17.92
N LEU A 698 -5.33 -6.99 16.98
CA LEU A 698 -4.48 -5.83 17.19
C LEU A 698 -5.21 -4.55 16.74
N TYR A 699 -5.56 -3.72 17.71
CA TYR A 699 -6.17 -2.40 17.49
C TYR A 699 -5.11 -1.30 17.50
N LEU A 700 -5.02 -0.54 16.40
CA LEU A 700 -4.17 0.64 16.27
C LEU A 700 -5.06 1.89 16.10
N PRO A 701 -5.38 2.63 17.17
CA PRO A 701 -6.11 3.89 17.07
C PRO A 701 -5.25 4.98 16.40
N MET A 702 -5.91 5.90 15.69
CA MET A 702 -5.26 7.08 15.09
C MET A 702 -4.38 7.82 16.10
N GLY A 703 -3.09 7.97 15.76
CA GLY A 703 -2.10 8.67 16.58
C GLY A 703 -1.33 7.80 17.58
N ALA A 704 -1.69 6.52 17.75
CA ALA A 704 -0.86 5.58 18.50
C ALA A 704 0.31 5.06 17.63
N GLY A 705 1.49 4.92 18.24
CA GLY A 705 2.69 4.38 17.59
C GLY A 705 2.91 2.88 17.76
N LYS A 706 2.00 2.18 18.45
CA LYS A 706 2.01 0.72 18.66
C LYS A 706 0.56 0.22 18.82
N PRO A 707 0.19 -0.95 18.28
CA PRO A 707 -1.14 -1.52 18.48
C PRO A 707 -1.29 -2.13 19.88
N VAL A 708 -2.51 -2.08 20.39
CA VAL A 708 -2.95 -2.76 21.62
C VAL A 708 -3.60 -4.09 21.22
N ARG A 709 -3.26 -5.19 21.90
CA ARG A 709 -3.93 -6.48 21.70
C ARG A 709 -5.24 -6.49 22.49
N ILE A 710 -6.34 -6.84 21.84
CA ILE A 710 -7.67 -6.96 22.41
C ILE A 710 -8.32 -8.29 22.01
N GLN A 711 -9.18 -8.82 22.88
CA GLN A 711 -10.14 -9.86 22.53
C GLN A 711 -11.45 -9.18 22.15
N GLY A 712 -11.88 -9.39 20.91
CA GLY A 712 -13.10 -8.81 20.34
C GLY A 712 -14.37 -9.20 21.08
N ALA A 713 -15.33 -8.27 21.14
CA ALA A 713 -16.67 -8.48 21.66
C ALA A 713 -17.47 -9.42 20.75
N PHE A 714 -18.05 -10.48 21.33
CA PHE A 714 -18.94 -11.43 20.67
C PHE A 714 -20.42 -11.10 20.96
N VAL A 715 -21.25 -11.30 19.95
CA VAL A 715 -22.72 -11.25 19.99
C VAL A 715 -23.25 -12.42 19.16
N GLY A 716 -24.22 -13.18 19.66
CA GLY A 716 -24.82 -14.32 18.95
C GLY A 716 -26.01 -13.93 18.08
N ASP A 717 -26.34 -14.76 17.10
CA ASP A 717 -27.37 -14.48 16.08
C ASP A 717 -28.77 -14.23 16.69
N GLU A 718 -29.11 -14.91 17.77
CA GLU A 718 -30.33 -14.66 18.57
C GLU A 718 -30.37 -13.23 19.15
N GLU A 719 -29.22 -12.72 19.60
CA GLU A 719 -29.08 -11.38 20.18
C GLU A 719 -29.16 -10.30 19.08
N ILE A 720 -28.56 -10.59 17.90
CA ILE A 720 -28.68 -9.74 16.70
C ILE A 720 -30.16 -9.68 16.26
N ALA A 721 -30.82 -10.82 16.11
CA ALA A 721 -32.20 -10.91 15.66
C ALA A 721 -33.17 -10.19 16.60
N ALA A 722 -33.00 -10.32 17.92
CA ALA A 722 -33.81 -9.61 18.90
C ALA A 722 -33.65 -8.08 18.82
N VAL A 723 -32.41 -7.58 18.72
CA VAL A 723 -32.13 -6.14 18.59
C VAL A 723 -32.64 -5.57 17.26
N VAL A 724 -32.51 -6.33 16.17
CA VAL A 724 -33.05 -5.94 14.85
C VAL A 724 -34.58 -5.94 14.83
N ALA A 725 -35.23 -6.95 15.41
CA ALA A 725 -36.69 -7.00 15.51
C ALA A 725 -37.22 -5.76 16.26
N PHE A 726 -36.65 -5.47 17.43
CA PHE A 726 -37.01 -4.29 18.24
C PHE A 726 -36.81 -2.96 17.49
N ALA A 727 -35.83 -2.85 16.60
CA ALA A 727 -35.66 -1.67 15.75
C ALA A 727 -36.72 -1.58 14.64
N LYS A 728 -37.10 -2.72 14.04
CA LYS A 728 -38.04 -2.80 12.90
C LYS A 728 -39.51 -2.73 13.29
N GLU A 729 -39.86 -3.10 14.52
CA GLU A 729 -41.22 -2.97 15.05
C GLU A 729 -41.62 -1.51 15.31
N GLN A 730 -40.64 -0.62 15.53
CA GLN A 730 -40.88 0.79 15.83
C GLN A 730 -41.03 1.67 14.58
N ALA A 731 -40.24 1.42 13.53
CA ALA A 731 -40.25 2.25 12.32
C ALA A 731 -39.80 1.47 11.08
N GLN A 732 -40.37 1.83 9.93
CA GLN A 732 -39.92 1.39 8.61
C GLN A 732 -38.74 2.25 8.11
N PRO A 733 -37.90 1.74 7.20
CA PRO A 733 -36.82 2.52 6.61
C PRO A 733 -37.34 3.54 5.60
N ASP A 734 -37.04 4.81 5.85
CA ASP A 734 -37.10 5.87 4.84
C ASP A 734 -35.90 5.71 3.88
N TYR A 735 -36.10 5.14 2.69
CA TYR A 735 -35.04 4.93 1.71
C TYR A 735 -34.87 6.15 0.79
N THR A 736 -33.64 6.64 0.67
CA THR A 736 -33.32 7.81 -0.15
C THR A 736 -33.09 7.40 -1.61
N ASP A 737 -33.87 7.97 -2.52
CA ASP A 737 -33.74 7.75 -3.96
C ASP A 737 -32.37 8.19 -4.51
N GLY A 738 -31.96 7.57 -5.61
CA GLY A 738 -30.72 7.90 -6.33
C GLY A 738 -29.43 7.36 -5.72
N VAL A 739 -29.39 6.98 -4.44
CA VAL A 739 -28.17 6.51 -3.72
C VAL A 739 -27.45 5.36 -4.44
N THR A 740 -28.18 4.45 -5.08
CA THR A 740 -27.61 3.32 -5.85
C THR A 740 -27.77 3.47 -7.37
N ALA A 741 -28.23 4.63 -7.84
CA ALA A 741 -28.34 4.91 -9.26
C ALA A 741 -26.95 5.23 -9.84
N ALA A 742 -26.49 4.42 -10.79
CA ALA A 742 -25.39 4.82 -11.65
C ALA A 742 -25.83 6.06 -12.46
N LYS A 743 -24.98 7.10 -12.52
CA LYS A 743 -25.28 8.31 -13.30
C LYS A 743 -25.58 7.91 -14.75
N ALA A 744 -26.75 8.33 -15.25
CA ALA A 744 -27.21 8.03 -16.60
C ALA A 744 -26.41 8.85 -17.62
N GLY A 745 -25.20 8.36 -17.91
CA GLY A 745 -24.17 9.08 -18.63
C GLY A 745 -23.36 10.00 -17.73
N ASP A 746 -22.04 9.90 -17.82
CA ASP A 746 -21.19 11.05 -17.53
C ASP A 746 -21.61 12.19 -18.47
N LYS A 747 -22.06 13.32 -17.91
CA LYS A 747 -21.74 14.62 -18.52
C LYS A 747 -20.23 14.73 -18.44
N LYS A 748 -19.55 14.16 -19.44
CA LYS A 748 -18.08 14.03 -19.52
C LYS A 748 -17.46 15.38 -19.20
N GLU A 749 -16.91 15.51 -17.99
CA GLU A 749 -16.19 16.70 -17.59
C GLU A 749 -15.10 16.94 -18.63
N ILE A 750 -15.08 18.15 -19.19
CA ILE A 750 -14.15 18.50 -20.25
C ILE A 750 -12.76 18.54 -19.60
N ASP A 751 -11.97 17.51 -19.89
CA ASP A 751 -10.58 17.39 -19.44
C ASP A 751 -9.87 18.73 -19.67
N PRO A 752 -9.39 19.41 -18.61
CA PRO A 752 -8.92 20.80 -18.72
C PRO A 752 -7.71 20.96 -19.66
N ASP A 753 -7.02 19.87 -20.01
CA ASP A 753 -5.94 19.83 -21.02
C ASP A 753 -6.47 20.03 -22.47
N ILE A 754 -7.79 20.02 -22.72
CA ILE A 754 -8.41 20.19 -24.05
C ILE A 754 -8.37 21.66 -24.54
N GLY A 755 -8.22 22.63 -23.64
CA GLY A 755 -8.33 24.07 -23.97
C GLY A 755 -7.43 24.55 -25.11
N ASP A 756 -6.18 24.08 -25.16
CA ASP A 756 -5.20 24.42 -26.21
C ASP A 756 -5.36 23.59 -27.51
N ASP A 757 -6.16 22.52 -27.48
CA ASP A 757 -6.27 21.53 -28.56
C ASP A 757 -7.63 21.55 -29.29
N LEU A 758 -8.62 22.32 -28.82
CA LEU A 758 -9.99 22.36 -29.36
C LEU A 758 -10.07 22.68 -30.87
N ASP A 759 -9.35 23.70 -31.35
CA ASP A 759 -9.31 24.05 -32.78
C ASP A 759 -8.74 22.91 -33.64
N VAL A 760 -7.80 22.15 -33.09
CA VAL A 760 -7.17 21.01 -33.77
C VAL A 760 -8.10 19.79 -33.76
N LEU A 761 -8.94 19.64 -32.72
CA LEU A 761 -9.98 18.62 -32.64
C LEU A 761 -11.12 18.91 -33.63
N LEU A 762 -11.54 20.17 -33.78
CA LEU A 762 -12.53 20.57 -34.79
C LEU A 762 -12.01 20.30 -36.22
N GLN A 763 -10.77 20.68 -36.52
CA GLN A 763 -10.13 20.36 -37.81
C GLN A 763 -9.93 18.85 -38.02
N ALA A 764 -9.77 18.06 -36.94
CA ALA A 764 -9.71 16.61 -37.03
C ALA A 764 -11.08 15.99 -37.33
N ALA A 765 -12.15 16.48 -36.70
CA ALA A 765 -13.53 16.05 -36.94
C ALA A 765 -13.94 16.35 -38.39
N GLU A 766 -13.82 17.60 -38.83
CA GLU A 766 -14.08 18.05 -40.20
C GLU A 766 -13.35 17.17 -41.21
N LEU A 767 -12.04 17.02 -41.05
CA LEU A 767 -11.22 16.26 -42.00
C LEU A 767 -11.56 14.76 -42.04
N VAL A 768 -11.87 14.13 -40.90
CA VAL A 768 -12.21 12.70 -40.83
C VAL A 768 -13.59 12.43 -41.41
N VAL A 769 -14.57 13.27 -41.09
CA VAL A 769 -15.96 13.15 -41.58
C VAL A 769 -16.05 13.48 -43.05
N THR A 770 -15.45 14.58 -43.52
CA THR A 770 -15.45 14.92 -44.96
C THR A 770 -14.66 13.90 -45.80
N SER A 771 -13.63 13.26 -45.26
CA SER A 771 -12.89 12.21 -45.98
C SER A 771 -13.41 10.79 -45.75
N GLN A 772 -14.40 10.58 -44.87
CA GLN A 772 -14.89 9.27 -44.41
C GLN A 772 -13.76 8.27 -44.08
N PHE A 773 -12.69 8.73 -43.41
CA PHE A 773 -11.47 7.92 -43.22
C PHE A 773 -10.69 8.26 -41.93
N GLY A 774 -11.07 7.63 -40.81
CA GLY A 774 -10.50 7.87 -39.48
C GLY A 774 -9.10 7.29 -39.26
N SER A 775 -8.04 7.90 -39.80
CA SER A 775 -6.66 7.42 -39.59
C SER A 775 -5.75 8.42 -38.87
N THR A 776 -5.10 7.97 -37.78
CA THR A 776 -4.03 8.70 -37.06
C THR A 776 -2.94 9.21 -38.02
N SER A 777 -2.52 8.37 -38.97
CA SER A 777 -1.49 8.69 -39.98
C SER A 777 -2.00 9.58 -41.12
N MET A 778 -3.32 9.79 -41.23
CA MET A 778 -3.91 10.82 -42.09
C MET A 778 -3.88 12.18 -41.36
N LEU A 779 -4.41 12.23 -40.12
CA LEU A 779 -4.37 13.42 -39.26
C LEU A 779 -2.94 13.96 -39.07
N GLN A 780 -1.97 13.08 -38.74
CA GLN A 780 -0.57 13.46 -38.55
C GLN A 780 0.03 14.21 -39.76
N ARG A 781 -0.32 13.80 -40.98
CA ARG A 781 0.19 14.41 -42.22
C ARG A 781 -0.55 15.68 -42.61
N LYS A 782 -1.86 15.74 -42.37
CA LYS A 782 -2.72 16.86 -42.77
C LYS A 782 -2.66 18.02 -41.77
N LEU A 783 -2.85 17.73 -40.48
CA LEU A 783 -2.80 18.72 -39.38
C LEU A 783 -1.37 19.01 -38.90
N ARG A 784 -0.36 18.30 -39.42
CA ARG A 784 1.07 18.43 -39.09
C ARG A 784 1.43 18.19 -37.61
N VAL A 785 0.54 17.56 -36.85
CA VAL A 785 0.74 17.20 -35.44
C VAL A 785 1.67 15.99 -35.26
N GLY A 786 2.23 15.83 -34.06
CA GLY A 786 3.00 14.63 -33.69
C GLY A 786 2.11 13.38 -33.56
N PHE A 787 2.69 12.18 -33.72
CA PHE A 787 1.94 10.90 -33.69
C PHE A 787 1.11 10.71 -32.41
N ALA A 788 1.66 11.02 -31.23
CA ALA A 788 0.94 10.92 -29.97
C ALA A 788 -0.28 11.87 -29.91
N LYS A 789 -0.17 13.09 -30.45
CA LYS A 789 -1.29 14.04 -30.55
C LYS A 789 -2.32 13.58 -31.59
N ALA A 790 -1.90 13.03 -32.72
CA ALA A 790 -2.80 12.40 -33.69
C ALA A 790 -3.55 11.17 -33.12
N GLY A 791 -2.92 10.41 -32.22
CA GLY A 791 -3.56 9.35 -31.44
C GLY A 791 -4.68 9.91 -30.56
N ARG A 792 -4.32 10.80 -29.62
CA ARG A 792 -5.30 11.44 -28.72
C ARG A 792 -6.46 12.11 -29.45
N LEU A 793 -6.22 12.74 -30.61
CA LEU A 793 -7.30 13.31 -31.43
C LEU A 793 -8.27 12.25 -31.97
N MET A 794 -7.78 11.09 -32.43
CA MET A 794 -8.66 9.97 -32.80
C MET A 794 -9.44 9.42 -31.59
N ASP A 795 -8.79 9.31 -30.43
CA ASP A 795 -9.42 8.81 -29.20
C ASP A 795 -10.48 9.80 -28.66
N LEU A 796 -10.25 11.11 -28.80
CA LEU A 796 -11.22 12.16 -28.48
C LEU A 796 -12.41 12.18 -29.45
N LEU A 797 -12.23 11.79 -30.72
CA LEU A 797 -13.30 11.60 -31.69
C LEU A 797 -14.11 10.32 -31.42
N GLU A 798 -13.45 9.22 -31.04
CA GLU A 798 -14.08 7.97 -30.60
C GLU A 798 -14.95 8.20 -29.35
N SER A 799 -14.41 8.91 -28.35
CA SER A 799 -15.13 9.28 -27.12
C SER A 799 -16.39 10.14 -27.35
N ARG A 800 -16.54 10.72 -28.55
CA ARG A 800 -17.65 11.58 -28.98
C ARG A 800 -18.52 10.94 -30.09
N GLY A 801 -18.30 9.67 -30.40
CA GLY A 801 -19.10 8.93 -31.40
C GLY A 801 -18.86 9.36 -32.85
N VAL A 802 -17.79 10.12 -33.15
CA VAL A 802 -17.49 10.56 -34.53
C VAL A 802 -16.83 9.43 -35.33
N VAL A 803 -16.10 8.54 -34.64
CA VAL A 803 -15.49 7.34 -35.21
C VAL A 803 -15.76 6.12 -34.32
N GLY A 804 -15.75 4.95 -34.94
CA GLY A 804 -15.89 3.66 -34.26
C GLY A 804 -14.67 3.27 -33.43
N PRO A 805 -14.75 2.16 -32.68
CA PRO A 805 -13.70 1.70 -31.80
C PRO A 805 -12.39 1.36 -32.52
N SER A 806 -11.29 1.41 -31.77
CA SER A 806 -9.95 1.30 -32.36
C SER A 806 -9.59 -0.10 -32.89
N GLU A 807 -9.84 -0.37 -34.19
CA GLU A 807 -9.39 -1.56 -34.95
C GLU A 807 -7.85 -1.68 -35.17
N GLY A 808 -7.07 -1.39 -34.14
CA GLY A 808 -5.62 -1.55 -34.08
C GLY A 808 -4.84 -0.62 -35.01
N SER A 809 -4.67 -1.04 -36.28
CA SER A 809 -3.81 -0.36 -37.26
C SER A 809 -4.48 -0.06 -38.61
N LYS A 810 -5.78 -0.36 -38.75
CA LYS A 810 -6.61 0.17 -39.85
C LYS A 810 -6.93 1.65 -39.59
N ALA A 811 -7.66 2.29 -40.52
CA ALA A 811 -8.48 3.44 -40.14
C ALA A 811 -9.64 2.93 -39.25
N ARG A 812 -10.10 3.77 -38.32
CA ARG A 812 -11.39 3.58 -37.63
C ARG A 812 -12.50 3.99 -38.59
N ASP A 813 -13.60 3.24 -38.57
CA ASP A 813 -14.80 3.60 -39.33
C ASP A 813 -15.35 4.94 -38.85
N VAL A 814 -15.94 5.71 -39.75
CA VAL A 814 -16.55 7.01 -39.44
C VAL A 814 -18.05 6.79 -39.27
N LEU A 815 -18.58 7.17 -38.10
CA LEU A 815 -19.98 6.90 -37.74
C LEU A 815 -20.93 8.02 -38.15
N ILE A 816 -20.38 9.17 -38.57
CA ILE A 816 -21.08 10.42 -38.87
C ILE A 816 -20.96 10.71 -40.37
N LYS A 817 -22.08 11.04 -41.02
CA LYS A 817 -22.11 11.40 -42.43
C LYS A 817 -21.62 12.83 -42.67
N PRO A 818 -21.18 13.19 -43.90
CA PRO A 818 -20.83 14.57 -44.24
C PRO A 818 -21.98 15.58 -44.01
N GLU A 819 -23.24 15.15 -44.15
CA GLU A 819 -24.43 15.95 -43.88
C GLU A 819 -24.59 16.33 -42.39
N GLU A 820 -24.15 15.47 -41.48
CA GLU A 820 -24.31 15.61 -40.03
C GLU A 820 -23.17 16.43 -39.38
N LEU A 821 -22.17 16.83 -40.19
CA LEU A 821 -20.93 17.46 -39.74
C LEU A 821 -21.14 18.78 -38.99
N GLU A 822 -22.04 19.65 -39.44
CA GLU A 822 -22.26 20.95 -38.77
C GLU A 822 -22.80 20.76 -37.34
N GLY A 823 -23.73 19.81 -37.14
CA GLY A 823 -24.22 19.44 -35.82
C GLY A 823 -23.12 18.87 -34.92
N VAL A 824 -22.24 18.02 -35.44
CA VAL A 824 -21.11 17.48 -34.68
C VAL A 824 -20.08 18.56 -34.34
N LEU A 825 -19.79 19.50 -35.23
CA LEU A 825 -18.90 20.64 -34.93
C LEU A 825 -19.53 21.60 -33.90
N PHE A 826 -20.85 21.74 -33.88
CA PHE A 826 -21.58 22.52 -32.88
C PHE A 826 -21.54 21.84 -31.49
N MET A 827 -21.79 20.53 -31.43
CA MET A 827 -21.66 19.73 -30.20
C MET A 827 -20.23 19.72 -29.65
N ILE A 828 -19.20 19.65 -30.50
CA ILE A 828 -17.78 19.74 -30.08
C ILE A 828 -17.45 21.12 -29.50
N ARG A 829 -18.14 22.19 -29.94
CA ARG A 829 -18.03 23.55 -29.37
C ARG A 829 -18.85 23.75 -28.09
N GLY A 830 -19.60 22.75 -27.64
CA GLY A 830 -20.40 22.82 -26.41
C GLY A 830 -21.76 23.51 -26.57
N GLY A 831 -22.33 23.55 -27.77
CA GLY A 831 -23.73 23.94 -27.97
C GLY A 831 -24.67 22.74 -27.91
N ASP A 832 -25.76 22.85 -27.14
CA ASP A 832 -26.81 21.83 -27.08
C ASP A 832 -27.57 21.75 -28.42
N ALA A 833 -27.62 20.57 -29.04
CA ALA A 833 -28.22 20.39 -30.36
C ALA A 833 -29.69 20.85 -30.41
N PRO A 834 -30.13 21.53 -31.50
CA PRO A 834 -31.54 21.82 -31.70
C PRO A 834 -32.31 20.49 -31.83
N SER A 835 -33.40 20.35 -31.07
CA SER A 835 -34.28 19.20 -31.16
C SER A 835 -34.90 19.12 -32.56
N SER A 836 -34.60 18.06 -33.31
CA SER A 836 -35.34 17.72 -34.51
C SER A 836 -36.79 17.46 -34.14
N GLY A 837 -37.70 18.33 -34.58
CA GLY A 837 -39.12 18.03 -34.56
C GLY A 837 -39.41 16.78 -35.38
N GLY A 838 -40.32 15.94 -34.91
CA GLY A 838 -40.91 14.91 -35.75
C GLY A 838 -41.96 15.56 -36.63
N ASP A 839 -41.77 15.53 -37.94
CA ASP A 839 -42.82 15.84 -38.90
C ASP A 839 -43.73 14.60 -39.01
N ASP A 840 -44.77 14.55 -38.17
CA ASP A 840 -45.91 13.65 -38.35
C ASP A 840 -46.77 14.17 -39.52
N GLU A 841 -46.47 13.75 -40.76
CA GLU A 841 -47.38 13.91 -41.91
C GLU A 841 -48.25 12.65 -42.09
N ASP A 842 -49.55 12.85 -42.36
CA ASP A 842 -50.52 11.79 -42.62
C ASP A 842 -50.15 10.94 -43.86
N PHE A 843 -50.21 9.59 -43.76
CA PHE A 843 -51.05 8.71 -44.62
C PHE A 843 -50.95 7.22 -44.28
#